data_AF-A0A838WM51-F1
#
_entry.id   AF-A0A838WM51-F1
#
_cell.length_a   1.000
_cell.length_b   1.000
_cell.length_c   1.000
_cell.angle_alpha   90.00
_cell.angle_beta   90.00
_cell.angle_gamma   90.00
#
_symmetry.space_group_name_H-M   'P 1'
#
loop_
_entity.id
_entity.type
_entity.pdbx_description
1 polymer ?
#
loop_
_entity_poly.entity_id
_entity_poly.type
_entity_poly.pdbx_seq_one_letter_code
_entity_poly.pdbx_strand_id
1 'polypeptide(L)'
;MNPAYPRIVAFELRYYLRRISTYVYFGIFFACSFGMMTLAGGRWEGVQMSLGGSGGNVNVDSPFVLLILTGVLSLFGVIVTAALLGNAVYRDYESGIHPLFFTTPVSRFAYLGGRFTGALLVNIFIFTSIPLGLMAARPMPYMDEEKLGDFALINFLQPLLVLTLPNLLFTGAIFFSLAALTRKMLPNYVGAVVLLVGYLLAGNLMQDIENERAAALLDPFGMNAVSLVTKYWTPVERNVALVGLDGLMLQNRLIWMAIGLFVLLAASYRFRFSHVASEGRRWRRRAAAAAAVEAEQPARSVRLRIPRVSRSYGMTASLLQVVTLARQSLREVVGNRYFVAILGAGLAFLVFSADQVGKLYGTTTYPVTYQVLEVLGGTFALFVLIIITFYAGEVVWRERDVRIQQVQDATPMRGWVPFAAKFIALSLTVALLQGVVLVAGVLTQAVKGYSNFEIPLYLQTLFGFYFLDYLLLVVFVLLVHVLANHKYMGHLIVVLYYVVMAFSSQLGLEHNLYQYGSDAGTTYSDMNGFGPFATPFFWFKAYWAAWAIVFAVISNLFWVRGEEAGAGWRMRMARLRFGRPQLTAALVATVLILGLGGFVFYNTNVLNEYRTSRDAQRHAAEYERLYKQYEIALQPRITAVSLHVDIFPERRDVAVRGTYRLVNRGEAPIDSLHLRVPHRAEIAQMAFSRAAESVHADEDHGYYIYRLDSALAPGDSLSLDFNIAYVTRGFENRVTSTQIVENGTFLNSGMMPSFGYDPGAELSDEESRRKQRLEPRERMARLEDDAARRNNYISRDADWIEFEATVSTSPDQIAIAPGYLQREWTEEGRRYFHYAMDAPILNFYAFLSARYAIHRDSWNDVAIEIFYHPGHEYNLGRMTEAVKKS
;
A
#
# COMPACT_ATOMS: atom_id res chain seq x y z
N MET A 1 5.98 34.52 41.63
CA MET A 1 5.68 33.98 40.29
C MET A 1 5.60 35.14 39.30
N ASN A 2 6.30 35.08 38.16
CA ASN A 2 6.24 36.14 37.15
C ASN A 2 4.82 36.18 36.51
N PRO A 3 4.03 37.27 36.64
CA PRO A 3 2.66 37.34 36.15
C PRO A 3 2.54 37.22 34.62
N ALA A 4 3.67 37.32 33.89
CA ALA A 4 3.71 37.16 32.45
C ALA A 4 3.43 35.73 31.98
N TYR A 5 3.90 34.69 32.69
CA TYR A 5 3.71 33.29 32.28
C TYR A 5 2.22 32.90 32.12
N PRO A 6 1.36 33.02 33.15
CA PRO A 6 -0.05 32.64 33.02
C PRO A 6 -0.81 33.49 31.99
N ARG A 7 -0.41 34.76 31.80
CA ARG A 7 -1.00 35.63 30.77
C ARG A 7 -0.67 35.17 29.35
N ILE A 8 0.57 34.71 29.12
CA ILE A 8 1.00 34.18 27.82
C ILE A 8 0.29 32.85 27.54
N VAL A 9 0.16 31.96 28.53
CA VAL A 9 -0.61 30.72 28.40
C VAL A 9 -2.07 31.03 28.03
N ALA A 10 -2.72 31.95 28.75
CA ALA A 10 -4.10 32.35 28.48
C ALA A 10 -4.26 33.00 27.09
N PHE A 11 -3.25 33.76 26.64
CA PHE A 11 -3.23 34.33 25.29
C PHE A 11 -3.18 33.25 24.21
N GLU A 12 -2.26 32.27 24.32
CA GLU A 12 -2.19 31.18 23.33
C GLU A 12 -3.45 30.32 23.31
N LEU A 13 -4.03 30.01 24.47
CA LEU A 13 -5.30 29.28 24.55
C LEU A 13 -6.41 30.03 23.83
N ARG A 14 -6.60 31.33 24.13
CA ARG A 14 -7.60 32.17 23.45
C ARG A 14 -7.32 32.31 21.96
N TYR A 15 -6.05 32.38 21.57
CA TYR A 15 -5.65 32.50 20.17
C TYR A 15 -6.05 31.27 19.36
N TYR A 16 -5.64 30.08 19.81
CA TYR A 16 -5.92 28.85 19.09
C TYR A 16 -7.38 28.42 19.19
N LEU A 17 -8.03 28.59 20.33
CA LEU A 17 -9.46 28.28 20.47
C LEU A 17 -10.37 29.22 19.67
N ARG A 18 -9.88 30.38 19.20
CA ARG A 18 -10.63 31.22 18.25
C ARG A 18 -10.39 30.85 16.79
N ARG A 19 -9.42 29.99 16.49
CA ARG A 19 -9.11 29.57 15.11
C ARG A 19 -9.97 28.38 14.71
N ILE A 20 -10.59 28.51 13.54
CA ILE A 20 -11.35 27.43 12.89
C ILE A 20 -10.48 26.18 12.70
N SER A 21 -9.18 26.34 12.40
CA SER A 21 -8.26 25.21 12.19
C SER A 21 -8.19 24.24 13.37
N THR A 22 -8.30 24.73 14.61
CA THR A 22 -8.26 23.89 15.83
C THR A 22 -9.46 22.94 15.87
N TYR A 23 -10.65 23.46 15.56
CA TYR A 23 -11.87 22.66 15.51
C TYR A 23 -11.93 21.76 14.28
N VAL A 24 -11.32 22.17 13.16
CA VAL A 24 -11.16 21.30 11.99
C VAL A 24 -10.27 20.10 12.35
N TYR A 25 -9.12 20.30 13.01
CA TYR A 25 -8.28 19.19 13.45
C TYR A 25 -8.99 18.29 14.47
N PHE A 26 -9.69 18.87 15.45
CA PHE A 26 -10.52 18.13 16.39
C PHE A 26 -11.57 17.29 15.67
N GLY A 27 -12.32 17.90 14.75
CA GLY A 27 -13.37 17.24 13.98
C GLY A 27 -12.84 16.14 13.07
N ILE A 28 -11.66 16.31 12.47
CA ILE A 28 -11.02 15.27 11.65
C ILE A 28 -10.62 14.07 12.51
N PHE A 29 -9.90 14.28 13.62
CA PHE A 29 -9.51 13.16 14.48
C PHE A 29 -10.72 12.48 15.11
N PHE A 30 -11.75 13.25 15.48
CA PHE A 30 -13.03 12.71 15.96
C PHE A 30 -13.71 11.86 14.87
N ALA A 31 -13.83 12.38 13.64
CA ALA A 31 -14.47 11.68 12.54
C ALA A 31 -13.68 10.44 12.11
N CYS A 32 -12.34 10.50 12.12
CA CYS A 32 -11.48 9.36 11.84
C CYS A 32 -11.62 8.28 12.92
N SER A 33 -11.55 8.63 14.20
CA SER A 33 -11.68 7.63 15.28
C SER A 33 -13.09 7.06 15.35
N PHE A 34 -14.12 7.89 15.21
CA PHE A 34 -15.51 7.47 15.08
C PHE A 34 -15.71 6.54 13.87
N GLY A 35 -15.19 6.93 12.71
CA GLY A 35 -15.24 6.13 11.49
C GLY A 35 -14.56 4.77 11.66
N MET A 36 -13.34 4.74 12.20
CA MET A 36 -12.60 3.50 12.45
C MET A 36 -13.34 2.56 13.40
N MET A 37 -13.88 3.09 14.51
CA MET A 37 -14.64 2.31 15.48
C MET A 37 -15.95 1.77 14.89
N THR A 38 -16.68 2.59 14.14
CA THR A 38 -17.95 2.18 13.52
C THR A 38 -17.74 1.15 12.40
N LEU A 39 -16.67 1.29 11.62
CA LEU A 39 -16.32 0.31 10.59
C LEU A 39 -15.92 -1.03 11.22
N ALA A 40 -15.09 -1.03 12.26
CA ALA A 40 -14.73 -2.23 12.98
C ALA A 40 -15.94 -2.86 13.72
N GLY A 41 -16.85 -2.01 14.23
CA GLY A 41 -18.08 -2.39 14.92
C GLY A 41 -19.20 -2.94 14.02
N GLY A 42 -18.99 -3.03 12.69
CA GLY A 42 -19.92 -3.70 11.78
C GLY A 42 -20.90 -2.81 11.02
N ARG A 43 -20.71 -1.48 11.00
CA ARG A 43 -21.57 -0.52 10.26
C ARG A 43 -21.85 -0.93 8.81
N TRP A 44 -20.93 -1.64 8.18
CA TRP A 44 -21.03 -2.09 6.80
C TRP A 44 -20.96 -3.60 6.69
N GLU A 45 -22.07 -4.20 6.25
CA GLU A 45 -22.21 -5.63 5.97
C GLU A 45 -21.13 -6.09 4.98
N GLY A 46 -20.28 -7.05 5.36
CA GLY A 46 -19.26 -7.65 4.48
C GLY A 46 -17.92 -6.90 4.35
N VAL A 47 -17.71 -5.79 5.05
CA VAL A 47 -16.36 -5.21 5.22
C VAL A 47 -15.77 -5.77 6.52
N GLN A 48 -14.92 -6.78 6.39
CA GLN A 48 -14.07 -7.22 7.50
C GLN A 48 -12.96 -6.22 7.70
N MET A 49 -13.03 -5.48 8.80
CA MET A 49 -11.98 -4.59 9.21
C MET A 49 -11.27 -5.18 10.43
N SER A 50 -10.14 -5.86 10.19
CA SER A 50 -9.20 -6.18 11.27
C SER A 50 -8.36 -4.96 11.58
N LEU A 51 -8.97 -3.99 12.26
CA LEU A 51 -8.31 -2.74 12.64
C LEU A 51 -7.63 -2.94 13.99
N GLY A 52 -6.30 -2.76 14.02
CA GLY A 52 -5.53 -2.87 15.25
C GLY A 52 -5.55 -4.26 15.89
N GLY A 53 -5.75 -5.31 15.09
CA GLY A 53 -5.83 -6.69 15.56
C GLY A 53 -7.20 -7.09 16.11
N SER A 54 -8.25 -6.29 15.90
CA SER A 54 -9.64 -6.72 16.08
C SER A 54 -9.95 -7.83 15.06
N GLY A 55 -10.55 -8.95 15.47
CA GLY A 55 -10.83 -10.05 14.54
C GLY A 55 -11.08 -11.35 15.30
N GLY A 56 -12.05 -12.13 14.83
CA GLY A 56 -12.54 -13.30 15.56
C GLY A 56 -13.11 -12.91 16.93
N ASN A 57 -12.42 -13.33 18.00
CA ASN A 57 -12.88 -13.23 19.39
C ASN A 57 -12.37 -11.99 20.16
N VAL A 58 -11.76 -11.00 19.48
CA VAL A 58 -11.30 -9.76 20.12
C VAL A 58 -12.32 -8.63 19.90
N ASN A 59 -12.85 -8.07 20.99
CA ASN A 59 -13.84 -7.00 21.00
C ASN A 59 -13.26 -5.71 20.43
N VAL A 60 -14.12 -4.93 19.78
CA VAL A 60 -13.72 -3.71 19.07
C VAL A 60 -13.39 -2.56 20.02
N ASP A 61 -14.03 -2.52 21.20
CA ASP A 61 -13.73 -1.59 22.30
C ASP A 61 -12.82 -2.22 23.38
N SER A 62 -12.13 -3.31 23.04
CA SER A 62 -11.13 -3.89 23.94
C SER A 62 -10.00 -2.91 24.24
N PRO A 63 -9.38 -2.98 25.44
CA PRO A 63 -8.21 -2.18 25.77
C PRO A 63 -7.11 -2.22 24.71
N PHE A 64 -6.85 -3.40 24.16
CA PHE A 64 -5.82 -3.61 23.15
C PHE A 64 -6.14 -2.87 21.85
N VAL A 65 -7.35 -3.04 21.30
CA VAL A 65 -7.75 -2.38 20.04
C VAL A 65 -7.78 -0.87 20.21
N LEU A 66 -8.34 -0.36 21.31
CA LEU A 66 -8.37 1.09 21.60
C LEU A 66 -6.98 1.68 21.75
N LEU A 67 -6.03 0.92 22.34
CA LEU A 67 -4.63 1.31 22.44
C LEU A 67 -3.97 1.43 21.06
N ILE A 68 -4.16 0.44 20.18
CA ILE A 68 -3.60 0.44 18.83
C ILE A 68 -4.22 1.55 17.98
N LEU A 69 -5.55 1.69 17.97
CA LEU A 69 -6.25 2.75 17.21
C LEU A 69 -5.80 4.14 17.65
N THR A 70 -5.73 4.37 18.96
CA THR A 70 -5.27 5.65 19.51
C THR A 70 -3.80 5.91 19.16
N GLY A 71 -2.95 4.88 19.23
CA GLY A 71 -1.53 4.97 18.87
C GLY A 71 -1.30 5.30 17.39
N VAL A 72 -2.02 4.65 16.49
CA VAL A 72 -1.96 4.91 15.04
C VAL A 72 -2.43 6.33 14.71
N LEU A 73 -3.57 6.77 15.26
CA LEU A 73 -4.04 8.15 15.09
C LEU A 73 -3.06 9.17 15.71
N SER A 74 -2.42 8.82 16.83
CA SER A 74 -1.38 9.62 17.46
C SER A 74 -0.18 9.83 16.54
N LEU A 75 0.27 8.77 15.85
CA LEU A 75 1.36 8.81 14.88
C LEU A 75 1.06 9.76 13.71
N PHE A 76 -0.14 9.69 13.11
CA PHE A 76 -0.55 10.64 12.07
C PHE A 76 -0.65 12.09 12.60
N GLY A 77 -1.04 12.24 13.86
CA GLY A 77 -1.12 13.53 14.52
C GLY A 77 0.21 14.23 14.82
N VAL A 78 1.35 13.58 14.58
CA VAL A 78 2.68 14.21 14.64
C VAL A 78 2.76 15.40 13.68
N ILE A 79 2.13 15.33 12.51
CA ILE A 79 2.10 16.43 11.53
C ILE A 79 1.34 17.64 12.08
N VAL A 80 0.21 17.39 12.76
CA VAL A 80 -0.59 18.45 13.41
C VAL A 80 0.18 19.05 14.58
N THR A 81 0.86 18.22 15.37
CA THR A 81 1.72 18.66 16.47
C THR A 81 2.87 19.53 15.96
N ALA A 82 3.52 19.15 14.86
CA ALA A 82 4.58 19.92 14.21
C ALA A 82 4.10 21.31 13.74
N ALA A 83 2.90 21.36 13.15
CA ALA A 83 2.28 22.59 12.69
C ALA A 83 1.88 23.51 13.87
N LEU A 84 1.25 22.97 14.92
CA LEU A 84 0.74 23.75 16.05
C LEU A 84 1.87 24.27 16.94
N LEU A 85 2.74 23.38 17.44
CA LEU A 85 3.83 23.73 18.36
C LEU A 85 4.92 24.53 17.65
N GLY A 86 5.16 24.26 16.37
CA GLY A 86 6.04 25.07 15.54
C GLY A 86 5.56 26.50 15.37
N ASN A 87 4.29 26.65 15.00
CA ASN A 87 3.71 27.95 14.73
C ASN A 87 3.59 28.83 15.98
N ALA A 88 3.48 28.23 17.17
CA ALA A 88 3.39 28.96 18.44
C ALA A 88 4.54 29.97 18.63
N VAL A 89 5.75 29.66 18.14
CA VAL A 89 6.89 30.60 18.18
C VAL A 89 7.15 31.21 16.80
N TYR A 90 7.03 30.43 15.73
CA TYR A 90 7.29 30.92 14.37
C TYR A 90 6.41 32.11 13.96
N ARG A 91 5.15 32.13 14.39
CA ARG A 91 4.19 33.21 14.12
C ARG A 91 4.74 34.59 14.46
N ASP A 92 5.53 34.71 15.53
CA ASP A 92 6.09 35.99 15.93
C ASP A 92 7.17 36.50 14.96
N TYR A 93 7.91 35.56 14.36
CA TYR A 93 8.92 35.86 13.33
C TYR A 93 8.25 36.16 11.99
N GLU A 94 7.25 35.36 11.59
CA GLU A 94 6.50 35.52 10.35
C GLU A 94 5.75 36.86 10.29
N SER A 95 5.07 37.22 11.38
CA SER A 95 4.37 38.51 11.49
C SER A 95 5.29 39.71 11.72
N GLY A 96 6.57 39.49 11.99
CA GLY A 96 7.52 40.55 12.31
C GLY A 96 7.33 41.21 13.68
N ILE A 97 6.45 40.68 14.53
CA ILE A 97 6.13 41.26 15.86
C ILE A 97 7.16 40.90 16.95
N HIS A 98 8.03 39.91 16.72
CA HIS A 98 9.04 39.46 17.68
C HIS A 98 9.91 40.58 18.30
N PRO A 99 10.28 41.69 17.62
CA PRO A 99 11.08 42.75 18.24
C PRO A 99 10.35 43.43 19.39
N LEU A 100 9.02 43.59 19.27
CA LEU A 100 8.20 44.21 20.33
C LEU A 100 8.16 43.35 21.58
N PHE A 101 8.01 42.03 21.44
CA PHE A 101 8.05 41.11 22.59
C PHE A 101 9.43 41.10 23.24
N PHE A 102 10.51 41.16 22.45
CA PHE A 102 11.88 41.05 22.97
C PHE A 102 12.33 42.31 23.74
N THR A 103 11.65 43.44 23.56
CA THR A 103 11.88 44.68 24.32
C THR A 103 11.06 44.79 25.61
N THR A 104 10.13 43.87 25.86
CA THR A 104 9.34 43.87 27.10
C THR A 104 10.09 43.19 28.26
N PRO A 105 9.77 43.49 29.54
CA PRO A 105 10.40 42.87 30.71
C PRO A 105 9.95 41.40 30.94
N VAL A 106 9.73 40.64 29.88
CA VAL A 106 9.31 39.23 29.94
C VAL A 106 10.54 38.34 30.03
N SER A 107 10.58 37.44 31.02
CA SER A 107 11.69 36.49 31.15
C SER A 107 11.64 35.43 30.04
N ARG A 108 12.81 34.85 29.69
CA ARG A 108 12.91 33.78 28.70
C ARG A 108 12.01 32.59 29.03
N PHE A 109 11.96 32.20 30.31
CA PHE A 109 11.10 31.13 30.80
C PHE A 109 9.61 31.48 30.67
N ALA A 110 9.22 32.72 30.99
CA ALA A 110 7.83 33.16 30.84
C ALA A 110 7.39 33.16 29.36
N TYR A 111 8.26 33.62 28.45
CA TYR A 111 7.99 33.65 27.02
C TYR A 111 7.92 32.26 26.39
N LEU A 112 9.00 31.47 26.49
CA LEU A 112 9.06 30.15 25.87
C LEU A 112 8.14 29.15 26.57
N GLY A 113 8.23 29.06 27.90
CA GLY A 113 7.42 28.13 28.68
C GLY A 113 5.93 28.44 28.57
N GLY A 114 5.54 29.72 28.58
CA GLY A 114 4.15 30.12 28.43
C GLY A 114 3.57 29.73 27.07
N ARG A 115 4.34 29.92 25.99
CA ARG A 115 3.91 29.53 24.64
C ARG A 115 3.86 28.04 24.44
N PHE A 116 4.88 27.33 24.93
CA PHE A 116 4.94 25.87 24.88
C PHE A 116 3.75 25.26 25.60
N THR A 117 3.53 25.64 26.87
CA THR A 117 2.41 25.11 27.67
C THR A 117 1.06 25.45 27.06
N GLY A 118 0.86 26.69 26.59
CA GLY A 118 -0.39 27.08 25.93
C GLY A 118 -0.68 26.27 24.66
N ALA A 119 0.32 26.11 23.80
CA ALA A 119 0.18 25.32 22.57
C ALA A 119 0.05 23.81 22.85
N LEU A 120 0.75 23.28 23.86
CA LEU A 120 0.64 21.89 24.29
C LEU A 120 -0.76 21.57 24.82
N LEU A 121 -1.35 22.44 25.64
CA LEU A 121 -2.71 22.25 26.16
C LEU A 121 -3.76 22.24 25.04
N VAL A 122 -3.61 23.12 24.05
CA VAL A 122 -4.45 23.11 22.84
C VAL A 122 -4.25 21.81 22.06
N ASN A 123 -3.01 21.33 21.96
CA ASN A 123 -2.72 20.07 21.29
C ASN A 123 -3.40 18.90 22.02
N ILE A 124 -3.25 18.82 23.34
CA ILE A 124 -3.94 17.81 24.17
C ILE A 124 -5.45 17.86 23.92
N PHE A 125 -6.05 19.06 23.88
CA PHE A 125 -7.47 19.23 23.55
C PHE A 125 -7.85 18.72 22.14
N ILE A 126 -6.97 18.85 21.15
CA ILE A 126 -7.21 18.25 19.83
C ILE A 126 -7.21 16.72 19.94
N PHE A 127 -6.24 16.14 20.65
CA PHE A 127 -6.13 14.67 20.75
C PHE A 127 -7.14 14.02 21.69
N THR A 128 -7.78 14.76 22.60
CA THR A 128 -8.94 14.24 23.34
C THR A 128 -10.12 13.94 22.42
N SER A 129 -10.14 14.46 21.19
CA SER A 129 -11.15 14.11 20.20
C SER A 129 -11.10 12.63 19.79
N ILE A 130 -9.94 11.97 19.89
CA ILE A 130 -9.76 10.55 19.54
C ILE A 130 -10.62 9.66 20.46
N PRO A 131 -10.40 9.63 21.80
CA PRO A 131 -11.24 8.81 22.68
C PRO A 131 -12.69 9.26 22.65
N LEU A 132 -12.98 10.56 22.48
CA LEU A 132 -14.37 11.02 22.33
C LEU A 132 -15.05 10.46 21.09
N GLY A 133 -14.37 10.37 19.94
CA GLY A 133 -14.91 9.75 18.74
C GLY A 133 -15.08 8.24 18.87
N LEU A 134 -14.14 7.54 19.54
CA LEU A 134 -14.25 6.11 19.85
C LEU A 134 -15.46 5.85 20.78
N MET A 135 -15.63 6.66 21.83
CA MET A 135 -16.76 6.55 22.75
C MET A 135 -18.09 6.89 22.08
N ALA A 136 -18.12 7.92 21.22
CA ALA A 136 -19.33 8.34 20.51
C ALA A 136 -19.80 7.31 19.48
N ALA A 137 -18.90 6.44 18.99
CA ALA A 137 -19.26 5.35 18.09
C ALA A 137 -19.98 4.20 18.79
N ARG A 138 -19.69 3.93 20.08
CA ARG A 138 -20.27 2.81 20.84
C ARG A 138 -21.81 2.80 20.91
N PRO A 139 -22.52 3.92 21.20
CA PRO A 139 -23.99 3.92 21.27
C PRO A 139 -24.68 3.97 19.91
N MET A 140 -23.95 3.85 18.79
CA MET A 140 -24.57 3.95 17.48
C MET A 140 -25.42 2.71 17.18
N PRO A 141 -26.61 2.86 16.56
CA PRO A 141 -27.59 1.77 16.42
C PRO A 141 -27.17 0.65 15.44
N TYR A 142 -26.04 0.82 14.76
CA TYR A 142 -25.49 -0.11 13.78
C TYR A 142 -24.21 -0.80 14.29
N MET A 143 -23.92 -0.69 15.59
CA MET A 143 -22.85 -1.46 16.25
C MET A 143 -23.38 -2.83 16.63
N ASP A 144 -22.60 -3.87 16.34
CA ASP A 144 -22.89 -5.22 16.78
C ASP A 144 -22.61 -5.36 18.29
N GLU A 145 -23.64 -5.65 19.09
CA GLU A 145 -23.53 -5.74 20.55
C GLU A 145 -22.59 -6.87 20.98
N GLU A 146 -22.47 -7.95 20.20
CA GLU A 146 -21.56 -9.07 20.50
C GLU A 146 -20.08 -8.70 20.33
N LYS A 147 -19.79 -7.60 19.61
CA LYS A 147 -18.43 -7.09 19.40
C LYS A 147 -17.99 -6.09 20.45
N LEU A 148 -18.91 -5.65 21.29
CA LEU A 148 -18.67 -4.69 22.35
C LEU A 148 -18.45 -5.45 23.65
N GLY A 149 -17.34 -5.14 24.32
CA GLY A 149 -17.11 -5.53 25.69
C GLY A 149 -17.83 -4.62 26.68
N ASP A 150 -17.61 -4.94 27.95
CA ASP A 150 -18.10 -4.12 29.05
C ASP A 150 -17.53 -2.71 28.99
N PHE A 151 -18.38 -1.72 29.26
CA PHE A 151 -17.94 -0.34 29.25
C PHE A 151 -16.99 -0.08 30.40
N ALA A 152 -15.73 0.17 30.09
CA ALA A 152 -14.78 0.68 31.05
C ALA A 152 -14.16 1.98 30.50
N LEU A 153 -14.49 3.11 31.14
CA LEU A 153 -13.98 4.43 30.76
C LEU A 153 -12.43 4.46 30.72
N ILE A 154 -11.80 3.67 31.59
CA ILE A 154 -10.34 3.55 31.63
C ILE A 154 -9.76 3.01 30.31
N ASN A 155 -10.46 2.15 29.58
CA ASN A 155 -9.99 1.60 28.30
C ASN A 155 -9.81 2.69 27.24
N PHE A 156 -10.59 3.77 27.31
CA PHE A 156 -10.50 4.92 26.40
C PHE A 156 -9.49 5.97 26.88
N LEU A 157 -9.36 6.17 28.19
CA LEU A 157 -8.46 7.19 28.76
C LEU A 157 -7.00 6.71 28.87
N GLN A 158 -6.79 5.43 29.13
CA GLN A 158 -5.46 4.86 29.36
C GLN A 158 -4.53 5.00 28.14
N PRO A 159 -4.98 4.75 26.88
CA PRO A 159 -4.17 5.00 25.69
C PRO A 159 -3.76 6.46 25.52
N LEU A 160 -4.64 7.40 25.91
CA LEU A 160 -4.34 8.83 25.88
C LEU A 160 -3.21 9.17 26.87
N LEU A 161 -3.23 8.58 28.07
CA LEU A 161 -2.24 8.84 29.13
C LEU A 161 -0.91 8.13 28.90
N VAL A 162 -0.94 6.87 28.47
CA VAL A 162 0.24 6.00 28.38
C VAL A 162 1.01 6.20 27.06
N LEU A 163 0.30 6.43 25.95
CA LEU A 163 0.93 6.63 24.64
C LEU A 163 0.89 8.09 24.23
N THR A 164 -0.31 8.66 24.11
CA THR A 164 -0.49 9.92 23.39
C THR A 164 0.17 11.07 24.13
N LEU A 165 -0.06 11.24 25.43
CA LEU A 165 0.46 12.36 26.19
C LEU A 165 2.01 12.40 26.23
N PRO A 166 2.73 11.29 26.53
CA PRO A 166 4.18 11.23 26.38
C PRO A 166 4.65 11.59 24.97
N ASN A 167 3.97 11.08 23.94
CA ASN A 167 4.30 11.38 22.55
C ASN A 167 4.10 12.87 22.23
N LEU A 168 3.04 13.52 22.71
CA LEU A 168 2.79 14.96 22.52
C LEU A 168 3.83 15.83 23.24
N LEU A 169 4.24 15.43 24.45
CA LEU A 169 5.30 16.11 25.20
C LEU A 169 6.64 16.01 24.47
N PHE A 170 7.02 14.81 24.05
CA PHE A 170 8.28 14.54 23.36
C PHE A 170 8.32 15.25 21.99
N THR A 171 7.36 14.97 21.12
CA THR A 171 7.32 15.56 19.76
C THR A 171 7.08 17.07 19.80
N GLY A 172 6.21 17.53 20.71
CA GLY A 172 5.97 18.94 20.93
C GLY A 172 7.22 19.69 21.38
N ALA A 173 8.02 19.11 22.28
CA ALA A 173 9.29 19.68 22.71
C ALA A 173 10.27 19.83 21.56
N ILE A 174 10.37 18.82 20.68
CA ILE A 174 11.23 18.87 19.49
C ILE A 174 10.78 19.97 18.53
N PHE A 175 9.51 19.96 18.10
CA PHE A 175 9.03 20.91 17.08
C PHE A 175 9.01 22.36 17.58
N PHE A 176 8.67 22.57 18.85
CA PHE A 176 8.76 23.88 19.47
C PHE A 176 10.21 24.38 19.49
N SER A 177 11.14 23.51 19.90
CA SER A 177 12.58 23.83 19.97
C SER A 177 13.18 24.11 18.61
N LEU A 178 12.86 23.30 17.60
CA LEU A 178 13.30 23.49 16.22
C LEU A 178 12.83 24.84 15.68
N ALA A 179 11.55 25.19 15.81
CA ALA A 179 11.03 26.49 15.38
C ALA A 179 11.66 27.66 16.17
N ALA A 180 11.82 27.52 17.49
CA ALA A 180 12.39 28.56 18.34
C ALA A 180 13.85 28.88 17.99
N LEU A 181 14.65 27.86 17.66
CA LEU A 181 16.07 28.00 17.33
C LEU A 181 16.31 28.43 15.88
N THR A 182 15.57 27.86 14.93
CA THR A 182 15.79 28.07 13.49
C THR A 182 15.02 29.27 12.94
N ARG A 183 13.96 29.70 13.63
CA ARG A 183 13.05 30.78 13.20
C ARG A 183 12.38 30.50 11.84
N LYS A 184 12.22 29.23 11.48
CA LYS A 184 11.58 28.76 10.25
C LYS A 184 10.64 27.59 10.55
N MET A 185 9.56 27.43 9.77
CA MET A 185 8.66 26.26 9.88
C MET A 185 9.23 25.00 9.26
N LEU A 186 10.00 25.14 8.17
CA LEU A 186 10.47 24.01 7.38
C LEU A 186 11.26 22.92 8.15
N PRO A 187 12.08 23.25 9.18
CA PRO A 187 12.68 22.27 10.09
C PRO A 187 11.69 21.35 10.78
N ASN A 188 10.48 21.81 11.09
CA ASN A 188 9.51 21.00 11.83
C ASN A 188 8.92 19.90 10.95
N TYR A 189 8.70 20.19 9.67
CA TYR A 189 8.29 19.17 8.70
C TYR A 189 9.37 18.12 8.52
N VAL A 190 10.64 18.54 8.37
CA VAL A 190 11.76 17.60 8.31
C VAL A 190 11.88 16.80 9.60
N GLY A 191 11.74 17.44 10.77
CA GLY A 191 11.76 16.75 12.05
C GLY A 191 10.67 15.69 12.15
N ALA A 192 9.46 15.95 11.64
CA ALA A 192 8.36 14.99 11.64
C ALA A 192 8.68 13.79 10.75
N VAL A 193 9.27 14.03 9.58
CA VAL A 193 9.75 12.96 8.69
C VAL A 193 10.85 12.16 9.38
N VAL A 194 11.86 12.80 9.97
CA VAL A 194 12.96 12.07 10.67
C VAL A 194 12.44 11.23 11.83
N LEU A 195 11.47 11.72 12.60
CA LEU A 195 10.85 10.94 13.68
C LEU A 195 10.08 9.73 13.13
N LEU A 196 9.35 9.90 12.02
CA LEU A 196 8.68 8.80 11.33
C LEU A 196 9.69 7.78 10.81
N VAL A 197 10.83 8.22 10.26
CA VAL A 197 11.91 7.32 9.84
C VAL A 197 12.50 6.57 11.03
N GLY A 198 12.72 7.24 12.17
CA GLY A 198 13.18 6.59 13.39
C GLY A 198 12.24 5.46 13.84
N TYR A 199 10.92 5.70 13.77
CA TYR A 199 9.91 4.67 14.03
C TYR A 199 10.01 3.49 13.05
N LEU A 200 10.08 3.75 11.75
CA LEU A 200 10.17 2.71 10.73
C LEU A 200 11.47 1.91 10.82
N LEU A 201 12.58 2.56 11.18
CA LEU A 201 13.87 1.91 11.45
C LEU A 201 13.76 0.97 12.65
N ALA A 202 13.16 1.44 13.75
CA ALA A 202 12.89 0.60 14.90
C ALA A 202 11.98 -0.59 14.52
N GLY A 203 10.99 -0.37 13.64
CA GLY A 203 10.13 -1.45 13.12
C GLY A 203 10.90 -2.50 12.30
N ASN A 204 11.85 -2.10 11.46
CA ASN A 204 12.69 -3.06 10.71
C ASN A 204 13.54 -3.92 11.64
N LEU A 205 14.02 -3.37 12.75
CA LEU A 205 14.76 -4.13 13.77
C LEU A 205 13.88 -5.16 14.49
N MET A 206 12.55 -5.03 14.50
CA MET A 206 11.66 -6.05 15.09
C MET A 206 11.60 -7.34 14.26
N GLN A 207 12.04 -7.34 12.99
CA GLN A 207 12.02 -8.55 12.17
C GLN A 207 13.04 -9.58 12.64
N ASP A 208 14.08 -9.14 13.36
CA ASP A 208 15.09 -10.01 13.93
C ASP A 208 14.81 -10.21 15.43
N ILE A 209 14.69 -11.47 15.85
CA ILE A 209 14.30 -11.86 17.21
C ILE A 209 15.31 -11.32 18.23
N GLU A 210 16.59 -11.22 17.86
CA GLU A 210 17.65 -10.72 18.73
C GLU A 210 17.52 -9.21 19.03
N ASN A 211 16.91 -8.46 18.10
CA ASN A 211 16.84 -7.00 18.16
C ASN A 211 15.51 -6.47 18.71
N GLU A 212 14.53 -7.33 19.03
CA GLU A 212 13.18 -6.92 19.45
C GLU A 212 13.19 -5.95 20.65
N ARG A 213 14.04 -6.19 21.65
CA ARG A 213 14.13 -5.31 22.83
C ARG A 213 14.74 -3.95 22.47
N ALA A 214 15.78 -3.93 21.64
CA ALA A 214 16.39 -2.69 21.19
C ALA A 214 15.41 -1.88 20.32
N ALA A 215 14.70 -2.55 19.41
CA ALA A 215 13.63 -1.98 18.60
C ALA A 215 12.53 -1.34 19.46
N ALA A 216 12.08 -2.04 20.51
CA ALA A 216 11.08 -1.52 21.44
C ALA A 216 11.54 -0.27 22.21
N LEU A 217 12.84 -0.17 22.57
CA LEU A 217 13.39 1.00 23.27
C LEU A 217 13.70 2.17 22.32
N LEU A 218 14.16 1.88 21.10
CA LEU A 218 14.48 2.87 20.07
C LEU A 218 13.24 3.44 19.36
N ASP A 219 12.05 2.89 19.60
CA ASP A 219 10.81 3.44 19.05
C ASP A 219 10.35 4.69 19.83
N PRO A 220 10.35 5.89 19.22
CA PRO A 220 9.92 7.13 19.87
C PRO A 220 8.43 7.20 20.20
N PHE A 221 7.60 6.42 19.52
CA PHE A 221 6.14 6.36 19.76
C PHE A 221 5.76 5.18 20.65
N GLY A 222 6.65 4.19 20.77
CA GLY A 222 6.55 2.96 21.56
C GLY A 222 5.39 2.04 21.16
N MET A 223 5.00 2.06 19.89
CA MET A 223 4.11 1.07 19.27
C MET A 223 4.78 -0.30 19.17
N ASN A 224 6.08 -0.35 18.88
CA ASN A 224 6.89 -1.56 18.88
C ASN A 224 6.98 -2.15 20.29
N ALA A 225 7.05 -1.31 21.32
CA ALA A 225 6.97 -1.74 22.72
C ALA A 225 5.60 -2.35 23.05
N VAL A 226 4.49 -1.75 22.59
CA VAL A 226 3.15 -2.36 22.71
C VAL A 226 3.13 -3.72 22.03
N SER A 227 3.60 -3.80 20.78
CA SER A 227 3.60 -5.03 20.00
C SER A 227 4.40 -6.15 20.66
N LEU A 228 5.54 -5.83 21.29
CA LEU A 228 6.37 -6.82 21.97
C LEU A 228 5.74 -7.29 23.30
N VAL A 229 5.19 -6.36 24.09
CA VAL A 229 4.53 -6.69 25.37
C VAL A 229 3.25 -7.51 25.17
N THR A 230 2.55 -7.29 24.05
CA THR A 230 1.27 -7.95 23.73
C THR A 230 1.41 -9.13 22.76
N LYS A 231 2.66 -9.47 22.34
CA LYS A 231 2.96 -10.46 21.30
C LYS A 231 2.30 -11.82 21.56
N TYR A 232 2.30 -12.27 22.81
CA TYR A 232 1.78 -13.57 23.23
C TYR A 232 0.40 -13.50 23.90
N TRP A 233 -0.28 -12.36 23.87
CA TRP A 233 -1.61 -12.24 24.47
C TRP A 233 -2.63 -13.05 23.68
N THR A 234 -3.37 -13.88 24.40
CA THR A 234 -4.56 -14.59 23.92
C THR A 234 -5.69 -13.60 23.59
N PRO A 235 -6.70 -13.99 22.79
CA PRO A 235 -7.86 -13.13 22.52
C PRO A 235 -8.58 -12.64 23.79
N VAL A 236 -8.67 -13.49 24.80
CA VAL A 236 -9.28 -13.17 26.11
C VAL A 236 -8.46 -12.09 26.83
N GLU A 237 -7.14 -12.24 26.87
CA GLU A 237 -6.26 -11.24 27.48
C GLU A 237 -6.35 -9.90 26.74
N ARG A 238 -6.40 -9.90 25.40
CA ARG A 238 -6.58 -8.66 24.62
C ARG A 238 -7.88 -7.93 24.94
N ASN A 239 -8.93 -8.65 25.34
CA ASN A 239 -10.23 -8.09 25.68
C ASN A 239 -10.29 -7.43 27.06
N VAL A 240 -9.45 -7.84 28.01
CA VAL A 240 -9.58 -7.43 29.41
C VAL A 240 -8.32 -6.74 29.95
N ALA A 241 -7.13 -7.13 29.49
CA ALA A 241 -5.87 -6.65 30.04
C ALA A 241 -5.52 -5.25 29.55
N LEU A 242 -5.25 -4.34 30.49
CA LEU A 242 -4.65 -3.03 30.22
C LEU A 242 -3.13 -3.18 30.09
N VAL A 243 -2.51 -2.56 29.09
CA VAL A 243 -1.05 -2.51 28.97
C VAL A 243 -0.47 -1.56 30.03
N GLY A 244 0.06 -2.10 31.12
CA GLY A 244 0.61 -1.31 32.22
C GLY A 244 1.80 -0.42 31.83
N LEU A 245 2.05 0.62 32.63
CA LEU A 245 3.27 1.44 32.60
C LEU A 245 4.38 0.75 33.41
N ASP A 246 4.73 -0.46 33.03
CA ASP A 246 5.74 -1.28 33.68
C ASP A 246 6.74 -1.87 32.66
N GLY A 247 7.80 -2.49 33.16
CA GLY A 247 8.82 -3.16 32.36
C GLY A 247 9.36 -2.31 31.20
N LEU A 248 9.20 -2.84 29.98
CA LEU A 248 9.69 -2.22 28.74
C LEU A 248 8.92 -0.94 28.37
N MET A 249 7.62 -0.88 28.65
CA MET A 249 6.81 0.30 28.34
C MET A 249 7.30 1.50 29.17
N LEU A 250 7.51 1.32 30.48
CA LEU A 250 8.00 2.38 31.34
C LEU A 250 9.40 2.87 30.93
N GLN A 251 10.32 1.92 30.62
CA GLN A 251 11.66 2.25 30.14
C GLN A 251 11.61 3.12 28.88
N ASN A 252 10.80 2.73 27.89
CA ASN A 252 10.61 3.50 26.67
C ASN A 252 10.09 4.92 26.98
N ARG A 253 9.03 5.06 27.78
CA ARG A 253 8.43 6.37 28.09
C ARG A 253 9.39 7.29 28.83
N LEU A 254 10.15 6.76 29.78
CA LEU A 254 11.14 7.55 30.53
C LEU A 254 12.27 8.04 29.63
N ILE A 255 12.79 7.19 28.73
CA ILE A 255 13.84 7.57 27.78
C ILE A 255 13.39 8.74 26.92
N TRP A 256 12.24 8.60 26.25
CA TRP A 256 11.77 9.61 25.29
C TRP A 256 11.27 10.88 25.96
N MET A 257 10.65 10.80 27.14
CA MET A 257 10.34 12.01 27.93
C MET A 257 11.60 12.71 28.42
N ALA A 258 12.64 11.98 28.83
CA ALA A 258 13.92 12.57 29.23
C ALA A 258 14.60 13.27 28.04
N ILE A 259 14.59 12.67 26.85
CA ILE A 259 15.09 13.29 25.63
C ILE A 259 14.29 14.55 25.29
N GLY A 260 12.96 14.50 25.34
CA GLY A 260 12.10 15.67 25.09
C GLY A 260 12.38 16.82 26.05
N LEU A 261 12.50 16.52 27.35
CA LEU A 261 12.85 17.50 28.38
C LEU A 261 14.25 18.09 28.14
N PHE A 262 15.25 17.24 27.83
CA PHE A 262 16.60 17.68 27.51
C PHE A 262 16.62 18.63 26.31
N VAL A 263 15.90 18.30 25.22
CA VAL A 263 15.79 19.15 24.02
C VAL A 263 15.19 20.51 24.37
N LEU A 264 14.12 20.53 25.18
CA LEU A 264 13.45 21.77 25.60
C LEU A 264 14.36 22.64 26.49
N LEU A 265 15.09 22.04 27.42
CA LEU A 265 16.06 22.73 28.28
C LEU A 265 17.24 23.26 27.45
N ALA A 266 17.78 22.47 26.54
CA ALA A 266 18.86 22.87 25.63
C ALA A 266 18.42 24.02 24.73
N ALA A 267 17.21 23.97 24.18
CA ALA A 267 16.63 25.05 23.39
C ALA A 267 16.42 26.33 24.22
N SER A 268 15.92 26.20 25.45
CA SER A 268 15.73 27.32 26.38
C SER A 268 17.05 27.98 26.78
N TYR A 269 18.11 27.19 26.96
CA TYR A 269 19.46 27.67 27.26
C TYR A 269 20.09 28.40 26.07
N ARG A 270 19.95 27.82 24.86
CA ARG A 270 20.53 28.37 23.63
C ARG A 270 19.72 29.54 23.06
N PHE A 271 18.45 29.64 23.41
CA PHE A 271 17.60 30.75 23.02
C PHE A 271 18.08 32.06 23.67
N ARG A 272 18.29 33.06 22.82
CA ARG A 272 18.65 34.41 23.21
C ARG A 272 17.66 35.37 22.57
N PHE A 273 17.17 36.35 23.33
CA PHE A 273 16.53 37.58 22.84
C PHE A 273 17.57 38.42 22.08
N SER A 274 18.08 37.84 21.00
CA SER A 274 19.05 38.45 20.13
C SER A 274 18.26 39.04 18.97
N HIS A 275 18.17 40.36 18.99
CA HIS A 275 18.01 41.14 17.79
C HIS A 275 19.15 40.76 16.83
N VAL A 276 18.90 40.74 15.52
CA VAL A 276 19.90 40.34 14.52
C VAL A 276 21.00 41.42 14.43
N ALA A 277 21.84 41.55 15.46
CA ALA A 277 23.02 42.42 15.48
C ALA A 277 24.11 41.94 14.50
N SER A 278 23.97 40.73 13.95
CA SER A 278 24.85 40.18 12.92
C SER A 278 24.50 40.67 11.51
N GLU A 279 23.24 40.97 11.21
CA GLU A 279 22.83 41.63 9.96
C GLU A 279 23.13 43.11 10.02
N GLY A 280 22.96 43.79 11.16
CA GLY A 280 23.43 45.17 11.32
C GLY A 280 24.92 45.33 11.02
N ARG A 281 25.78 44.36 11.41
CA ARG A 281 27.22 44.37 11.08
C ARG A 281 27.53 43.97 9.64
N ARG A 282 26.85 42.98 9.06
CA ARG A 282 27.04 42.58 7.64
C ARG A 282 26.43 43.58 6.66
N TRP A 283 25.27 44.15 6.98
CA TRP A 283 24.63 45.26 6.28
C TRP A 283 25.45 46.53 6.45
N ARG A 284 25.91 46.91 7.65
CA ARG A 284 26.85 48.05 7.78
C ARG A 284 28.16 47.80 7.06
N ARG A 285 28.72 46.58 7.05
CA ARG A 285 29.91 46.25 6.24
C ARG A 285 29.63 46.27 4.75
N ARG A 286 28.48 45.78 4.28
CA ARG A 286 28.09 45.83 2.86
C ARG A 286 27.68 47.23 2.40
N ALA A 287 27.01 48.00 3.24
CA ALA A 287 26.65 49.38 3.02
C ALA A 287 27.87 50.28 3.13
N ALA A 288 28.82 50.00 4.04
CA ALA A 288 30.11 50.69 4.08
C ALA A 288 31.00 50.28 2.89
N ALA A 289 30.97 49.02 2.44
CA ALA A 289 31.67 48.59 1.23
C ALA A 289 31.03 49.15 -0.04
N ALA A 290 29.70 49.22 -0.12
CA ALA A 290 28.97 49.84 -1.22
C ALA A 290 29.16 51.37 -1.22
N ALA A 291 29.13 52.02 -0.06
CA ALA A 291 29.41 53.44 0.08
C ALA A 291 30.89 53.77 -0.18
N ALA A 292 31.83 52.87 0.14
CA ALA A 292 33.24 53.03 -0.24
C ALA A 292 33.43 52.90 -1.76
N VAL A 293 32.69 52.01 -2.42
CA VAL A 293 32.69 51.87 -3.89
C VAL A 293 31.98 53.06 -4.59
N GLU A 294 30.93 53.62 -3.97
CA GLU A 294 30.26 54.86 -4.45
C GLU A 294 31.10 56.12 -4.21
N ALA A 295 31.90 56.16 -3.14
CA ALA A 295 32.78 57.29 -2.84
C ALA A 295 34.04 57.35 -3.74
N GLU A 296 34.49 56.23 -4.29
CA GLU A 296 35.64 56.16 -5.22
C GLU A 296 35.27 56.35 -6.70
N GLN A 297 33.98 56.38 -7.07
CA GLN A 297 33.56 56.54 -8.46
C GLN A 297 32.79 57.85 -8.68
N PRO A 298 33.33 58.84 -9.41
CA PRO A 298 32.52 59.98 -9.82
C PRO A 298 31.37 59.46 -10.70
N ALA A 299 30.16 59.95 -10.44
CA ALA A 299 28.94 59.58 -11.15
C ALA A 299 29.06 59.84 -12.66
N ARG A 300 29.67 58.91 -13.40
CA ARG A 300 29.56 58.84 -14.85
C ARG A 300 28.15 58.38 -15.14
N SER A 301 27.37 59.27 -15.72
CA SER A 301 26.13 58.92 -16.42
C SER A 301 26.47 58.03 -17.62
N VAL A 302 26.71 56.75 -17.34
CA VAL A 302 26.81 55.74 -18.38
C VAL A 302 25.44 55.71 -19.03
N ARG A 303 25.34 56.25 -20.25
CA ARG A 303 24.19 56.01 -21.12
C ARG A 303 24.11 54.51 -21.33
N LEU A 304 23.33 53.83 -20.49
CA LEU A 304 22.99 52.43 -20.66
C LEU A 304 22.32 52.33 -22.02
N ARG A 305 23.05 51.77 -22.99
CA ARG A 305 22.52 51.48 -24.31
C ARG A 305 21.54 50.32 -24.12
N ILE A 306 20.28 50.65 -23.84
CA ILE A 306 19.22 49.67 -23.62
C ILE A 306 19.17 48.80 -24.88
N PRO A 307 19.48 47.50 -24.79
CA PRO A 307 19.41 46.63 -25.95
C PRO A 307 17.98 46.67 -26.47
N ARG A 308 17.80 46.91 -27.77
CA ARG A 308 16.49 46.73 -28.41
C ARG A 308 16.23 45.23 -28.49
N VAL A 309 15.57 44.68 -27.47
CA VAL A 309 15.19 43.26 -27.43
C VAL A 309 13.92 43.06 -28.24
N SER A 310 13.98 42.20 -29.27
CA SER A 310 12.79 41.75 -29.99
C SER A 310 11.95 40.85 -29.08
N ARG A 311 10.74 41.30 -28.73
CA ARG A 311 9.83 40.53 -27.88
C ARG A 311 9.09 39.50 -28.74
N SER A 312 9.28 38.21 -28.47
CA SER A 312 8.51 37.13 -29.11
C SER A 312 7.56 36.49 -28.10
N TYR A 313 6.28 36.40 -28.46
CA TYR A 313 5.21 35.82 -27.63
C TYR A 313 4.69 34.48 -28.20
N GLY A 314 5.49 33.87 -29.07
CA GLY A 314 5.19 32.62 -29.75
C GLY A 314 5.21 31.40 -28.83
N MET A 315 4.90 30.23 -29.40
CA MET A 315 4.94 28.95 -28.67
C MET A 315 6.36 28.60 -28.22
N THR A 316 7.36 28.86 -29.05
CA THR A 316 8.79 28.66 -28.72
C THR A 316 9.21 29.43 -27.49
N ALA A 317 8.81 30.70 -27.37
CA ALA A 317 9.06 31.51 -26.19
C ALA A 317 8.37 30.94 -24.93
N SER A 318 7.16 30.39 -25.07
CA SER A 318 6.44 29.74 -23.96
C SER A 318 7.13 28.45 -23.51
N LEU A 319 7.63 27.63 -24.44
CA LEU A 319 8.38 26.41 -24.13
C LEU A 319 9.71 26.74 -23.43
N LEU A 320 10.44 27.76 -23.89
CA LEU A 320 11.64 28.26 -23.22
C LEU A 320 11.34 28.77 -21.80
N GLN A 321 10.21 29.47 -21.60
CA GLN A 321 9.75 29.87 -20.28
C GLN A 321 9.48 28.66 -19.38
N VAL A 322 8.82 27.62 -19.89
CA VAL A 322 8.57 26.38 -19.15
C VAL A 322 9.89 25.74 -18.71
N VAL A 323 10.85 25.55 -19.63
CA VAL A 323 12.14 24.95 -19.32
C VAL A 323 12.91 25.78 -18.29
N THR A 324 12.91 27.11 -18.44
CA THR A 324 13.61 28.02 -17.53
C THR A 324 13.02 27.98 -16.13
N LEU A 325 11.69 28.07 -16.03
CA LEU A 325 10.98 28.00 -14.75
C LEU A 325 11.08 26.62 -14.13
N ALA A 326 10.99 25.54 -14.92
CA ALA A 326 11.14 24.17 -14.43
C ALA A 326 12.55 23.94 -13.87
N ARG A 327 13.60 24.38 -14.59
CA ARG A 327 14.98 24.29 -14.12
C ARG A 327 15.20 25.10 -12.85
N GLN A 328 14.61 26.30 -12.77
CA GLN A 328 14.68 27.12 -11.56
C GLN A 328 13.99 26.43 -10.38
N SER A 329 12.75 25.98 -10.56
CA SER A 329 12.00 25.26 -9.52
C SER A 329 12.71 23.97 -9.10
N LEU A 330 13.26 23.20 -10.03
CA LEU A 330 14.05 21.99 -9.73
C LEU A 330 15.29 22.33 -8.90
N ARG A 331 16.07 23.35 -9.31
CA ARG A 331 17.27 23.78 -8.59
C ARG A 331 16.93 24.24 -7.17
N GLU A 332 15.78 24.87 -6.99
CA GLU A 332 15.32 25.31 -5.68
C GLU A 332 14.88 24.16 -4.78
N VAL A 333 14.18 23.15 -5.33
CA VAL A 333 13.81 21.94 -4.60
C VAL A 333 15.07 21.17 -4.18
N VAL A 334 15.93 20.83 -5.14
CA VAL A 334 17.14 20.01 -4.90
C VAL A 334 18.18 20.76 -4.07
N GLY A 335 18.32 22.07 -4.28
CA GLY A 335 19.23 22.93 -3.51
C GLY A 335 18.75 23.24 -2.09
N ASN A 336 17.54 22.82 -1.73
CA ASN A 336 17.01 23.06 -0.40
C ASN A 336 17.69 22.14 0.63
N ARG A 337 18.27 22.73 1.69
CA ARG A 337 18.88 21.97 2.81
C ARG A 337 17.96 20.90 3.39
N TYR A 338 16.65 21.14 3.36
CA TYR A 338 15.63 20.25 3.92
C TYR A 338 15.31 19.09 2.96
N PHE A 339 15.44 19.30 1.65
CA PHE A 339 15.36 18.23 0.65
C PHE A 339 16.52 17.25 0.88
N VAL A 340 17.73 17.78 1.05
CA VAL A 340 18.92 16.98 1.36
C VAL A 340 18.75 16.22 2.68
N ALA A 341 18.12 16.82 3.70
CA ALA A 341 17.85 16.14 4.96
C ALA A 341 16.84 14.98 4.82
N ILE A 342 15.73 15.18 4.08
CA ILE A 342 14.76 14.11 3.82
C ILE A 342 15.39 13.01 2.97
N LEU A 343 16.12 13.39 1.92
CA LEU A 343 16.84 12.46 1.06
C LEU A 343 17.88 11.65 1.86
N GLY A 344 18.63 12.30 2.75
CA GLY A 344 19.60 11.64 3.63
C GLY A 344 18.93 10.67 4.61
N ALA A 345 17.78 11.03 5.18
CA ALA A 345 17.01 10.12 6.01
C ALA A 345 16.48 8.92 5.22
N GLY A 346 16.02 9.14 3.99
CA GLY A 346 15.60 8.06 3.08
C GLY A 346 16.75 7.17 2.65
N LEU A 347 17.93 7.74 2.38
CA LEU A 347 19.13 6.96 2.06
C LEU A 347 19.61 6.14 3.26
N ALA A 348 19.59 6.71 4.47
CA ALA A 348 19.87 5.95 5.69
C ALA A 348 18.87 4.80 5.84
N PHE A 349 17.57 5.06 5.63
CA PHE A 349 16.54 4.03 5.66
C PHE A 349 16.80 2.91 4.66
N LEU A 350 17.13 3.26 3.41
CA LEU A 350 17.51 2.30 2.37
C LEU A 350 18.71 1.44 2.80
N VAL A 351 19.73 2.03 3.40
CA VAL A 351 20.92 1.30 3.88
C VAL A 351 20.56 0.30 4.98
N PHE A 352 19.64 0.65 5.90
CA PHE A 352 19.15 -0.29 6.91
C PHE A 352 18.27 -1.38 6.30
N SER A 353 17.38 -1.04 5.37
CA SER A 353 16.53 -2.00 4.67
C SER A 353 17.31 -2.91 3.72
N ALA A 354 18.49 -2.49 3.25
CA ALA A 354 19.37 -3.30 2.42
C ALA A 354 19.82 -4.59 3.11
N ASP A 355 19.90 -4.61 4.45
CA ASP A 355 20.23 -5.84 5.19
C ASP A 355 19.14 -6.91 5.03
N GLN A 356 17.87 -6.51 4.93
CA GLN A 356 16.72 -7.40 4.73
C GLN A 356 16.64 -8.00 3.32
N VAL A 357 17.30 -7.38 2.34
CA VAL A 357 17.32 -7.90 0.97
C VAL A 357 18.00 -9.27 0.94
N GLY A 358 17.30 -10.28 0.43
CA GLY A 358 17.85 -11.62 0.37
C GLY A 358 17.90 -12.33 1.73
N LYS A 359 16.94 -12.06 2.62
CA LYS A 359 16.67 -12.88 3.80
C LYS A 359 15.29 -13.51 3.66
N LEU A 360 15.21 -14.83 3.78
CA LEU A 360 13.94 -15.57 3.81
C LEU A 360 13.96 -16.54 4.98
N TYR A 361 13.10 -16.32 5.98
CA TYR A 361 13.02 -17.13 7.21
C TYR A 361 14.38 -17.36 7.90
N GLY A 362 15.24 -16.34 7.95
CA GLY A 362 16.58 -16.42 8.53
C GLY A 362 17.66 -17.02 7.62
N THR A 363 17.30 -17.48 6.42
CA THR A 363 18.25 -17.98 5.40
C THR A 363 18.65 -16.86 4.45
N THR A 364 19.94 -16.76 4.13
CA THR A 364 20.44 -15.81 3.14
C THR A 364 20.20 -16.33 1.72
N THR A 365 19.50 -15.54 0.91
CA THR A 365 19.27 -15.76 -0.52
C THR A 365 20.06 -14.75 -1.34
N TYR A 366 20.27 -15.05 -2.63
CA TYR A 366 20.92 -14.09 -3.53
C TYR A 366 20.05 -12.84 -3.71
N PRO A 367 20.62 -11.63 -3.66
CA PRO A 367 19.90 -10.37 -3.82
C PRO A 367 19.64 -10.07 -5.30
N VAL A 368 18.86 -10.93 -5.96
CA VAL A 368 18.45 -10.77 -7.35
C VAL A 368 17.70 -9.44 -7.56
N THR A 369 17.79 -8.87 -8.76
CA THR A 369 17.40 -7.46 -9.00
C THR A 369 15.93 -7.18 -8.68
N TYR A 370 15.01 -8.11 -8.94
CA TYR A 370 13.60 -7.91 -8.61
C TYR A 370 13.36 -7.81 -7.09
N GLN A 371 14.02 -8.64 -6.27
CA GLN A 371 13.89 -8.56 -4.80
C GLN A 371 14.44 -7.24 -4.27
N VAL A 372 15.56 -6.77 -4.84
CA VAL A 372 16.14 -5.46 -4.48
C VAL A 372 15.16 -4.35 -4.83
N LEU A 373 14.52 -4.41 -5.99
CA LEU A 373 13.51 -3.43 -6.42
C LEU A 373 12.26 -3.45 -5.55
N GLU A 374 11.75 -4.63 -5.18
CA GLU A 374 10.57 -4.79 -4.34
C GLU A 374 10.81 -4.22 -2.93
N VAL A 375 11.92 -4.61 -2.30
CA VAL A 375 12.27 -4.16 -0.95
C VAL A 375 12.67 -2.68 -0.94
N LEU A 376 13.64 -2.26 -1.76
CA LEU A 376 14.16 -0.89 -1.74
C LEU A 376 13.19 0.11 -2.40
N GLY A 377 12.53 -0.28 -3.49
CA GLY A 377 11.52 0.54 -4.15
C GLY A 377 10.29 0.76 -3.26
N GLY A 378 9.78 -0.32 -2.65
CA GLY A 378 8.65 -0.24 -1.71
C GLY A 378 8.96 0.60 -0.47
N THR A 379 10.12 0.40 0.15
CA THR A 379 10.54 1.17 1.33
C THR A 379 10.78 2.65 1.03
N PHE A 380 11.33 2.98 -0.15
CA PHE A 380 11.59 4.37 -0.53
C PHE A 380 10.35 5.11 -1.04
N ALA A 381 9.30 4.39 -1.46
CA ALA A 381 8.07 4.98 -1.99
C ALA A 381 7.47 6.03 -1.03
N LEU A 382 7.50 5.77 0.28
CA LEU A 382 7.00 6.71 1.29
C LEU A 382 7.73 8.06 1.24
N PHE A 383 9.04 8.07 1.02
CA PHE A 383 9.83 9.31 0.91
C PHE A 383 9.47 10.09 -0.35
N VAL A 384 9.23 9.38 -1.45
CA VAL A 384 8.75 9.99 -2.70
C VAL A 384 7.38 10.64 -2.47
N LEU A 385 6.44 9.94 -1.82
CA LEU A 385 5.12 10.48 -1.46
C LEU A 385 5.21 11.72 -0.56
N ILE A 386 6.07 11.67 0.46
CA ILE A 386 6.34 12.80 1.37
C ILE A 386 6.89 13.99 0.58
N ILE A 387 7.91 13.77 -0.27
CA ILE A 387 8.54 14.84 -1.05
C ILE A 387 7.53 15.45 -2.03
N ILE A 388 6.75 14.64 -2.76
CA ILE A 388 5.69 15.14 -3.66
C ILE A 388 4.71 16.00 -2.87
N THR A 389 4.19 15.50 -1.75
CA THR A 389 3.17 16.17 -0.93
C THR A 389 3.66 17.51 -0.39
N PHE A 390 4.89 17.57 0.14
CA PHE A 390 5.43 18.79 0.72
C PHE A 390 5.93 19.77 -0.35
N TYR A 391 6.77 19.33 -1.27
CA TYR A 391 7.39 20.22 -2.25
C TYR A 391 6.43 20.72 -3.32
N ALA A 392 5.34 20.00 -3.62
CA ALA A 392 4.29 20.56 -4.45
C ALA A 392 3.68 21.81 -3.83
N GLY A 393 3.39 21.79 -2.52
CA GLY A 393 2.90 22.98 -1.81
C GLY A 393 3.94 24.11 -1.76
N GLU A 394 5.19 23.81 -1.45
CA GLU A 394 6.27 24.81 -1.46
C GLU A 394 6.42 25.47 -2.83
N VAL A 395 6.48 24.68 -3.90
CA VAL A 395 6.65 25.19 -5.26
C VAL A 395 5.43 25.98 -5.74
N VAL A 396 4.21 25.57 -5.38
CA VAL A 396 2.97 26.30 -5.74
C VAL A 396 2.85 27.64 -5.00
N TRP A 397 3.18 27.67 -3.70
CA TRP A 397 2.97 28.83 -2.83
C TRP A 397 4.16 29.78 -2.74
N ARG A 398 5.34 29.37 -3.21
CA ARG A 398 6.60 30.13 -3.17
C ARG A 398 6.44 31.63 -3.45
N GLU A 399 5.82 31.98 -4.57
CA GLU A 399 5.77 33.37 -5.02
C GLU A 399 4.87 34.26 -4.14
N ARG A 400 3.91 33.64 -3.44
CA ARG A 400 3.11 34.29 -2.38
C ARG A 400 3.89 34.46 -1.10
N ASP A 401 4.58 33.41 -0.68
CA ASP A 401 5.33 33.40 0.59
C ASP A 401 6.41 34.50 0.61
N VAL A 402 7.03 34.78 -0.55
CA VAL A 402 8.04 35.86 -0.71
C VAL A 402 7.48 37.18 -1.25
N ARG A 403 6.15 37.31 -1.38
CA ARG A 403 5.43 38.53 -1.82
C ARG A 403 5.84 39.08 -3.20
N ILE A 404 6.26 38.20 -4.11
CA ILE A 404 6.61 38.58 -5.50
C ILE A 404 5.49 38.24 -6.50
N GLN A 405 4.39 37.65 -6.05
CA GLN A 405 3.30 37.21 -6.91
C GLN A 405 2.80 38.34 -7.84
N GLN A 406 2.66 39.57 -7.32
CA GLN A 406 2.21 40.73 -8.10
C GLN A 406 3.15 41.04 -9.28
N VAL A 407 4.46 40.91 -9.08
CA VAL A 407 5.46 41.14 -10.13
C VAL A 407 5.36 40.06 -11.20
N GLN A 408 5.18 38.81 -10.78
CA GLN A 408 5.03 37.69 -11.71
C GLN A 408 3.70 37.76 -12.48
N ASP A 409 2.62 38.17 -11.83
CA ASP A 409 1.29 38.29 -12.44
C ASP A 409 1.22 39.42 -13.47
N ALA A 410 2.07 40.44 -13.34
CA ALA A 410 2.24 41.51 -14.33
C ALA A 410 3.02 41.07 -15.57
N THR A 411 3.65 39.89 -15.57
CA THR A 411 4.39 39.39 -16.74
C THR A 411 3.43 38.86 -17.82
N PRO A 412 3.78 39.00 -19.12
CA PRO A 412 2.96 38.51 -20.24
C PRO A 412 3.04 36.98 -20.42
N MET A 413 3.13 36.22 -19.32
CA MET A 413 3.24 34.77 -19.32
C MET A 413 1.86 34.11 -19.49
N ARG A 414 1.78 33.08 -20.35
CA ARG A 414 0.54 32.31 -20.57
C ARG A 414 0.13 31.53 -19.32
N GLY A 415 -1.18 31.31 -19.14
CA GLY A 415 -1.76 30.67 -17.94
C GLY A 415 -1.23 29.27 -17.61
N TRP A 416 -0.96 28.47 -18.64
CA TRP A 416 -0.53 27.08 -18.49
C TRP A 416 0.96 26.91 -18.14
N VAL A 417 1.79 27.92 -18.42
CA VAL A 417 3.25 27.85 -18.27
C VAL A 417 3.69 27.60 -16.82
N PRO A 418 3.16 28.30 -15.80
CA PRO A 418 3.48 27.99 -14.39
C PRO A 418 3.16 26.56 -13.98
N PHE A 419 1.99 26.05 -14.38
CA PHE A 419 1.58 24.70 -14.04
C PHE A 419 2.51 23.67 -14.69
N ALA A 420 2.74 23.77 -16.00
CA ALA A 420 3.63 22.86 -16.73
C ALA A 420 5.07 22.89 -16.18
N ALA A 421 5.59 24.07 -15.86
CA ALA A 421 6.92 24.22 -15.28
C ALA A 421 7.03 23.54 -13.90
N LYS A 422 6.04 23.73 -13.03
CA LYS A 422 6.01 23.14 -11.68
C LYS A 422 5.78 21.63 -11.73
N PHE A 423 4.94 21.14 -12.64
CA PHE A 423 4.77 19.72 -12.94
C PHE A 423 6.10 19.09 -13.37
N ILE A 424 6.74 19.61 -14.42
CA ILE A 424 8.02 19.08 -14.92
C ILE A 424 9.10 19.13 -13.84
N ALA A 425 9.18 20.21 -13.05
CA ALA A 425 10.15 20.30 -11.97
C ALA A 425 9.97 19.18 -10.91
N LEU A 426 8.74 18.92 -10.50
CA LEU A 426 8.43 17.85 -9.55
C LEU A 426 8.65 16.47 -10.18
N SER A 427 8.25 16.25 -11.44
CA SER A 427 8.52 15.01 -12.17
C SER A 427 10.02 14.71 -12.27
N LEU A 428 10.84 15.71 -12.58
CA LEU A 428 12.30 15.57 -12.60
C LEU A 428 12.88 15.32 -11.21
N THR A 429 12.25 15.87 -10.16
CA THR A 429 12.65 15.60 -8.78
C THR A 429 12.37 14.14 -8.42
N VAL A 430 11.20 13.61 -8.81
CA VAL A 430 10.87 12.18 -8.64
C VAL A 430 11.82 11.30 -9.44
N ALA A 431 12.14 11.66 -10.69
CA ALA A 431 13.11 10.91 -11.50
C ALA A 431 14.50 10.88 -10.85
N LEU A 432 14.95 11.99 -10.23
CA LEU A 432 16.19 12.02 -9.46
C LEU A 432 16.13 11.06 -8.26
N LEU A 433 15.02 11.04 -7.54
CA LEU A 433 14.80 10.13 -6.41
C LEU A 433 14.82 8.66 -6.84
N GLN A 434 14.18 8.32 -7.96
CA GLN A 434 14.26 6.98 -8.55
C GLN A 434 15.69 6.61 -8.94
N GLY A 435 16.46 7.56 -9.48
CA GLY A 435 17.89 7.37 -9.73
C GLY A 435 18.70 7.05 -8.46
N VAL A 436 18.34 7.63 -7.32
CA VAL A 436 18.96 7.30 -6.02
C VAL A 436 18.66 5.86 -5.62
N VAL A 437 17.42 5.39 -5.80
CA VAL A 437 17.05 3.99 -5.53
C VAL A 437 17.81 3.03 -6.44
N LEU A 438 17.93 3.35 -7.73
CA LEU A 438 18.71 2.56 -8.69
C LEU A 438 20.17 2.42 -8.23
N VAL A 439 20.83 3.54 -7.91
CA VAL A 439 22.22 3.54 -7.45
C VAL A 439 22.37 2.76 -6.14
N ALA A 440 21.47 2.99 -5.17
CA ALA A 440 21.48 2.27 -3.90
C ALA A 440 21.28 0.75 -4.07
N GLY A 441 20.38 0.36 -4.99
CA GLY A 441 20.14 -1.05 -5.32
C GLY A 441 21.36 -1.73 -5.92
N VAL A 442 21.97 -1.12 -6.95
CA VAL A 442 23.19 -1.65 -7.59
C VAL A 442 24.33 -1.74 -6.57
N LEU A 443 24.52 -0.71 -5.73
CA LEU A 443 25.52 -0.74 -4.66
C LEU A 443 25.23 -1.84 -3.64
N THR A 444 23.96 -2.06 -3.28
CA THR A 444 23.58 -3.12 -2.32
C THR A 444 23.90 -4.50 -2.88
N GLN A 445 23.56 -4.76 -4.14
CA GLN A 445 23.90 -6.00 -4.84
C GLN A 445 25.43 -6.21 -4.87
N ALA A 446 26.18 -5.17 -5.23
CA ALA A 446 27.64 -5.22 -5.29
C ALA A 446 28.27 -5.52 -3.92
N VAL A 447 27.80 -4.85 -2.85
CA VAL A 447 28.27 -5.06 -1.47
C VAL A 447 27.96 -6.48 -0.98
N LYS A 448 26.82 -7.04 -1.37
CA LYS A 448 26.43 -8.41 -1.06
C LYS A 448 27.08 -9.47 -1.97
N GLY A 449 28.01 -9.08 -2.84
CA GLY A 449 28.76 -9.99 -3.70
C GLY A 449 27.99 -10.52 -4.91
N TYR A 450 26.88 -9.89 -5.28
CA TYR A 450 26.10 -10.23 -6.48
C TYR A 450 26.44 -9.25 -7.62
N SER A 451 26.93 -9.79 -8.75
CA SER A 451 27.46 -9.01 -9.88
C SER A 451 26.55 -8.96 -11.11
N ASN A 452 25.44 -9.71 -11.12
CA ASN A 452 24.53 -9.75 -12.25
C ASN A 452 23.48 -8.62 -12.15
N PHE A 453 23.87 -7.41 -12.56
CA PHE A 453 23.01 -6.22 -12.49
C PHE A 453 22.09 -6.10 -13.71
N GLU A 454 20.80 -6.35 -13.53
CA GLU A 454 19.79 -6.15 -14.57
C GLU A 454 19.35 -4.68 -14.68
N ILE A 455 20.22 -3.84 -15.25
CA ILE A 455 19.94 -2.41 -15.45
C ILE A 455 18.64 -2.17 -16.26
N PRO A 456 18.30 -2.95 -17.31
CA PRO A 456 17.03 -2.80 -18.00
C PRO A 456 15.82 -2.98 -17.07
N LEU A 457 15.87 -3.94 -16.14
CA LEU A 457 14.82 -4.18 -15.16
C LEU A 457 14.67 -3.00 -14.19
N TYR A 458 15.79 -2.43 -13.72
CA TYR A 458 15.77 -1.19 -12.94
C TYR A 458 15.05 -0.05 -13.68
N LEU A 459 15.36 0.14 -14.96
CA LEU A 459 14.76 1.21 -15.77
C LEU A 459 13.27 0.96 -16.01
N GLN A 460 12.87 -0.26 -16.35
CA GLN A 460 11.47 -0.62 -16.57
C GLN A 460 10.64 -0.44 -15.31
N THR A 461 11.10 -0.94 -14.16
CA THR A 461 10.35 -0.87 -12.89
C THR A 461 10.28 0.55 -12.35
N LEU A 462 11.44 1.21 -12.18
CA LEU A 462 11.51 2.50 -11.50
C LEU A 462 11.02 3.66 -12.38
N PHE A 463 11.38 3.67 -13.68
CA PHE A 463 11.06 4.76 -14.61
C PHE A 463 9.88 4.45 -15.53
N GLY A 464 9.46 3.19 -15.64
CA GLY A 464 8.22 2.79 -16.32
C GLY A 464 7.05 2.70 -15.35
N PHE A 465 7.01 1.67 -14.50
CA PHE A 465 5.87 1.41 -13.64
C PHE A 465 5.71 2.46 -12.53
N TYR A 466 6.66 2.54 -11.59
CA TYR A 466 6.52 3.43 -10.42
C TYR A 466 6.50 4.92 -10.79
N PHE A 467 7.27 5.32 -11.80
CA PHE A 467 7.30 6.71 -12.23
C PHE A 467 5.94 7.19 -12.74
N LEU A 468 5.20 6.36 -13.49
CA LEU A 468 3.86 6.71 -13.97
C LEU A 468 2.88 6.95 -12.80
N ASP A 469 2.96 6.15 -11.74
CA ASP A 469 2.16 6.34 -10.52
C ASP A 469 2.43 7.69 -9.88
N TYR A 470 3.71 8.01 -9.71
CA TYR A 470 4.11 9.28 -9.11
C TYR A 470 3.76 10.47 -9.99
N LEU A 471 3.81 10.35 -11.32
CA LEU A 471 3.39 11.43 -12.22
C LEU A 471 1.90 11.76 -12.05
N LEU A 472 1.04 10.74 -12.02
CA LEU A 472 -0.39 10.92 -11.78
C LEU A 472 -0.65 11.57 -10.42
N LEU A 473 0.09 11.15 -9.40
CA LEU A 473 0.02 11.74 -8.07
C LEU A 473 0.47 13.21 -8.05
N VAL A 474 1.56 13.57 -8.74
CA VAL A 474 2.04 14.96 -8.83
C VAL A 474 0.95 15.86 -9.43
N VAL A 475 0.26 15.42 -10.49
CA VAL A 475 -0.85 16.19 -11.07
C VAL A 475 -1.97 16.42 -10.06
N PHE A 476 -2.36 15.37 -9.34
CA PHE A 476 -3.40 15.45 -8.32
C PHE A 476 -3.02 16.40 -7.16
N VAL A 477 -1.81 16.25 -6.62
CA VAL A 477 -1.32 17.09 -5.51
C VAL A 477 -1.21 18.56 -5.93
N LEU A 478 -0.77 18.83 -7.16
CA LEU A 478 -0.76 20.19 -7.71
C LEU A 478 -2.18 20.76 -7.83
N LEU A 479 -3.15 19.97 -8.30
CA LEU A 479 -4.56 20.39 -8.35
C LEU A 479 -5.06 20.78 -6.96
N VAL A 480 -4.83 19.94 -5.95
CA VAL A 480 -5.25 20.22 -4.57
C VAL A 480 -4.65 21.53 -4.07
N HIS A 481 -3.36 21.77 -4.30
CA HIS A 481 -2.70 23.00 -3.88
C HIS A 481 -3.14 24.24 -4.65
N VAL A 482 -3.56 24.09 -5.90
CA VAL A 482 -4.16 25.17 -6.69
C VAL A 482 -5.56 25.51 -6.17
N LEU A 483 -6.38 24.51 -5.85
CA LEU A 483 -7.74 24.71 -5.37
C LEU A 483 -7.79 25.24 -3.93
N ALA A 484 -6.90 24.76 -3.05
CA ALA A 484 -6.85 25.17 -1.66
C ALA A 484 -6.56 26.68 -1.50
N ASN A 485 -7.29 27.34 -0.60
CA ASN A 485 -7.09 28.77 -0.30
C ASN A 485 -5.92 29.02 0.66
N HIS A 486 -5.35 27.97 1.27
CA HIS A 486 -4.24 28.08 2.21
C HIS A 486 -3.29 26.88 2.05
N LYS A 487 -1.98 27.12 2.11
CA LYS A 487 -0.92 26.09 1.98
C LYS A 487 -1.15 24.87 2.88
N TYR A 488 -1.32 25.10 4.19
CA TYR A 488 -1.59 24.04 5.17
C TYR A 488 -2.90 23.27 4.92
N MET A 489 -3.94 23.92 4.38
CA MET A 489 -5.17 23.23 3.98
C MET A 489 -4.91 22.30 2.79
N GLY A 490 -4.09 22.72 1.82
CA GLY A 490 -3.67 21.86 0.73
C GLY A 490 -2.96 20.59 1.22
N HIS A 491 -1.98 20.72 2.12
CA HIS A 491 -1.32 19.57 2.72
C HIS A 491 -2.29 18.66 3.48
N LEU A 492 -3.21 19.24 4.26
CA LEU A 492 -4.22 18.48 4.99
C LEU A 492 -5.12 17.65 4.07
N ILE A 493 -5.56 18.22 2.95
CA ILE A 493 -6.41 17.52 1.96
C ILE A 493 -5.64 16.36 1.32
N VAL A 494 -4.36 16.53 0.99
CA VAL A 494 -3.53 15.45 0.41
C VAL A 494 -3.32 14.32 1.43
N VAL A 495 -3.05 14.66 2.69
CA VAL A 495 -2.93 13.65 3.76
C VAL A 495 -4.25 12.91 3.96
N LEU A 496 -5.37 13.63 4.00
CA LEU A 496 -6.70 13.03 4.11
C LEU A 496 -7.00 12.10 2.93
N TYR A 497 -6.59 12.48 1.71
CA TYR A 497 -6.70 11.62 0.54
C TYR A 497 -5.96 10.30 0.74
N TYR A 498 -4.70 10.32 1.22
CA TYR A 498 -3.98 9.07 1.50
C TYR A 498 -4.68 8.21 2.54
N VAL A 499 -5.22 8.82 3.61
CA VAL A 499 -5.96 8.09 4.64
C VAL A 499 -7.21 7.45 4.03
N VAL A 500 -8.01 8.18 3.26
CA VAL A 500 -9.23 7.65 2.62
C VAL A 500 -8.90 6.53 1.62
N MET A 501 -7.85 6.69 0.82
CA MET A 501 -7.43 5.67 -0.14
C MET A 501 -6.92 4.40 0.55
N ALA A 502 -6.17 4.54 1.65
CA ALA A 502 -5.71 3.40 2.45
C ALA A 502 -6.87 2.57 3.02
N PHE A 503 -8.06 3.18 3.18
CA PHE A 503 -9.27 2.52 3.65
C PHE A 503 -10.33 2.30 2.56
N SER A 504 -10.03 2.55 1.28
CA SER A 504 -11.01 2.57 0.19
C SER A 504 -11.66 1.22 -0.08
N SER A 505 -10.89 0.12 -0.01
CA SER A 505 -11.41 -1.24 -0.12
C SER A 505 -12.46 -1.52 0.96
N GLN A 506 -12.21 -1.02 2.17
CA GLN A 506 -13.14 -1.11 3.29
C GLN A 506 -14.36 -0.20 3.12
N LEU A 507 -14.33 0.80 2.22
CA LEU A 507 -15.50 1.56 1.84
C LEU A 507 -16.41 0.85 0.81
N GLY A 508 -16.08 -0.37 0.40
CA GLY A 508 -16.73 -1.05 -0.73
C GLY A 508 -16.35 -0.44 -2.07
N LEU A 509 -15.38 0.49 -2.10
CA LEU A 509 -14.84 1.11 -3.31
C LEU A 509 -13.65 0.29 -3.81
N GLU A 510 -13.86 -1.01 -4.08
CA GLU A 510 -12.79 -1.95 -4.44
C GLU A 510 -12.39 -1.89 -5.92
N HIS A 511 -13.23 -1.28 -6.77
CA HIS A 511 -12.96 -1.22 -8.20
C HIS A 511 -11.88 -0.19 -8.55
N ASN A 512 -10.94 -0.58 -9.40
CA ASN A 512 -9.82 0.28 -9.82
C ASN A 512 -10.22 1.45 -10.73
N LEU A 513 -11.50 1.57 -11.10
CA LEU A 513 -12.01 2.73 -11.83
C LEU A 513 -12.43 3.87 -10.90
N TYR A 514 -12.57 3.59 -9.59
CA TYR A 514 -12.90 4.58 -8.56
C TYR A 514 -11.68 5.12 -7.82
N GLN A 515 -10.61 4.33 -7.73
CA GLN A 515 -9.39 4.68 -6.99
C GLN A 515 -8.37 5.36 -7.91
N TYR A 516 -8.21 6.68 -7.80
CA TYR A 516 -7.34 7.44 -8.70
C TYR A 516 -5.89 6.93 -8.68
N GLY A 517 -5.36 6.61 -9.86
CA GLY A 517 -4.01 6.09 -10.03
C GLY A 517 -3.85 4.60 -9.72
N SER A 518 -4.92 3.87 -9.42
CA SER A 518 -4.88 2.40 -9.22
C SER A 518 -4.71 1.62 -10.53
N ASP A 519 -4.44 0.32 -10.41
CA ASP A 519 -4.22 -0.64 -11.48
C ASP A 519 -4.48 -2.08 -10.99
N ALA A 520 -4.41 -3.05 -11.91
CA ALA A 520 -4.67 -4.46 -11.63
C ALA A 520 -3.62 -5.19 -10.79
N GLY A 521 -2.60 -4.48 -10.30
CA GLY A 521 -1.42 -5.03 -9.63
C GLY A 521 -0.27 -5.22 -10.59
N THR A 522 0.96 -5.23 -10.04
CA THR A 522 2.18 -5.53 -10.78
C THR A 522 3.02 -6.52 -9.98
N THR A 523 3.43 -7.61 -10.63
CA THR A 523 4.35 -8.60 -10.05
C THR A 523 5.33 -9.00 -11.13
N TYR A 524 6.60 -9.10 -10.74
CA TYR A 524 7.69 -9.53 -11.60
C TYR A 524 8.23 -10.87 -11.13
N SER A 525 8.57 -11.74 -12.08
CA SER A 525 9.27 -13.00 -11.86
C SER A 525 10.41 -13.12 -12.87
N ASP A 526 11.56 -13.65 -12.49
CA ASP A 526 12.67 -13.90 -13.43
C ASP A 526 12.24 -14.83 -14.58
N MET A 527 11.32 -15.77 -14.31
CA MET A 527 10.84 -16.72 -15.34
C MET A 527 9.89 -16.07 -16.34
N ASN A 528 8.96 -15.22 -15.89
CA ASN A 528 7.82 -14.74 -16.69
C ASN A 528 7.83 -13.22 -16.92
N GLY A 529 8.84 -12.51 -16.41
CA GLY A 529 8.87 -11.05 -16.35
C GLY A 529 7.63 -10.47 -15.66
N PHE A 530 7.08 -9.39 -16.24
CA PHE A 530 5.80 -8.81 -15.82
C PHE A 530 4.57 -9.56 -16.34
N GLY A 531 4.76 -10.55 -17.24
CA GLY A 531 3.72 -11.39 -17.85
C GLY A 531 2.33 -10.76 -17.97
N PRO A 532 1.32 -11.29 -17.24
CA PRO A 532 -0.07 -10.86 -17.38
C PRO A 532 -0.37 -9.47 -16.78
N PHE A 533 0.55 -8.87 -16.03
CA PHE A 533 0.33 -7.63 -15.30
C PHE A 533 0.62 -6.37 -16.14
N ALA A 534 1.51 -6.45 -17.13
CA ALA A 534 1.97 -5.28 -17.88
C ALA A 534 0.84 -4.63 -18.72
N THR A 535 0.10 -5.44 -19.48
CA THR A 535 -0.98 -4.97 -20.35
C THR A 535 -2.10 -4.25 -19.60
N PRO A 536 -2.74 -4.85 -18.56
CA PRO A 536 -3.78 -4.15 -17.80
C PRO A 536 -3.25 -2.88 -17.15
N PHE A 537 -2.02 -2.89 -16.62
CA PHE A 537 -1.40 -1.71 -16.01
C PHE A 537 -1.43 -0.50 -16.95
N PHE A 538 -0.95 -0.64 -18.20
CA PHE A 538 -0.91 0.50 -19.12
C PHE A 538 -2.30 1.01 -19.52
N TRP A 539 -3.31 0.13 -19.63
CA TRP A 539 -4.68 0.56 -19.90
C TRP A 539 -5.27 1.36 -18.73
N PHE A 540 -5.06 0.90 -17.49
CA PHE A 540 -5.46 1.66 -16.31
C PHE A 540 -4.72 3.00 -16.21
N LYS A 541 -3.41 3.05 -16.48
CA LYS A 541 -2.66 4.32 -16.48
C LYS A 541 -3.08 5.25 -17.60
N ALA A 542 -3.43 4.75 -18.78
CA ALA A 542 -3.95 5.56 -19.88
C ALA A 542 -5.31 6.19 -19.49
N TYR A 543 -6.20 5.41 -18.86
CA TYR A 543 -7.47 5.91 -18.31
C TYR A 543 -7.24 7.02 -17.26
N TRP A 544 -6.34 6.79 -16.30
CA TRP A 544 -6.04 7.80 -15.28
C TRP A 544 -5.28 9.01 -15.81
N ALA A 545 -4.47 8.84 -16.86
CA ALA A 545 -3.83 9.96 -17.56
C ALA A 545 -4.86 10.87 -18.24
N ALA A 546 -5.96 10.32 -18.76
CA ALA A 546 -7.06 11.12 -19.29
C ALA A 546 -7.73 11.98 -18.19
N TRP A 547 -7.92 11.43 -16.98
CA TRP A 547 -8.33 12.21 -15.80
C TRP A 547 -7.31 13.28 -15.40
N ALA A 548 -6.02 12.96 -15.47
CA ALA A 548 -4.95 13.93 -15.19
C ALA A 548 -4.99 15.12 -16.15
N ILE A 549 -5.39 14.94 -17.42
CA ILE A 549 -5.61 16.05 -18.37
C ILE A 549 -6.75 16.96 -17.87
N VAL A 550 -7.87 16.39 -17.40
CA VAL A 550 -8.97 17.17 -16.81
C VAL A 550 -8.47 17.96 -15.59
N PHE A 551 -7.69 17.32 -14.71
CA PHE A 551 -7.10 17.99 -13.54
C PHE A 551 -6.14 19.12 -13.92
N ALA A 552 -5.36 18.95 -14.99
CA ALA A 552 -4.48 20.00 -15.52
C ALA A 552 -5.29 21.19 -16.08
N VAL A 553 -6.40 20.92 -16.79
CA VAL A 553 -7.33 21.96 -17.29
C VAL A 553 -7.95 22.72 -16.12
N ILE A 554 -8.47 22.03 -15.10
CA ILE A 554 -9.04 22.66 -13.90
C ILE A 554 -7.97 23.50 -13.19
N SER A 555 -6.77 22.95 -13.00
CA SER A 555 -5.65 23.67 -12.37
C SER A 555 -5.29 24.96 -13.11
N ASN A 556 -5.30 24.94 -14.45
CA ASN A 556 -5.03 26.13 -15.26
C ASN A 556 -6.14 27.19 -15.12
N LEU A 557 -7.42 26.77 -15.11
CA LEU A 557 -8.55 27.68 -14.95
C LEU A 557 -8.54 28.37 -13.57
N PHE A 558 -8.30 27.59 -12.52
CA PHE A 558 -8.32 28.06 -11.13
C PHE A 558 -6.99 28.63 -10.62
N TRP A 559 -5.97 28.71 -11.48
CA TRP A 559 -4.69 29.33 -11.14
C TRP A 559 -4.88 30.79 -10.73
N VAL A 560 -4.62 31.10 -9.45
CA VAL A 560 -4.84 32.45 -8.93
C VAL A 560 -3.80 33.40 -9.53
N ARG A 561 -4.29 34.51 -10.11
CA ARG A 561 -3.50 35.68 -10.50
C ARG A 561 -4.17 36.90 -9.88
N GLY A 562 -3.40 37.75 -9.20
CA GLY A 562 -3.88 38.87 -8.41
C GLY A 562 -4.09 38.55 -6.92
N GLU A 563 -4.52 39.57 -6.18
CA GLU A 563 -4.72 39.54 -4.71
C GLU A 563 -6.12 39.04 -4.30
N GLU A 564 -7.12 39.15 -5.18
CA GLU A 564 -8.48 38.69 -4.87
C GLU A 564 -8.59 37.16 -4.92
N ALA A 565 -8.49 36.53 -3.74
CA ALA A 565 -8.58 35.07 -3.58
C ALA A 565 -10.00 34.54 -3.30
N GLY A 566 -11.03 35.39 -3.34
CA GLY A 566 -12.42 34.99 -3.03
C GLY A 566 -12.95 33.92 -3.99
N ALA A 567 -13.65 32.91 -3.46
CA ALA A 567 -14.15 31.77 -4.26
C ALA A 567 -15.08 32.20 -5.41
N GLY A 568 -15.96 33.17 -5.18
CA GLY A 568 -16.84 33.72 -6.21
C GLY A 568 -16.08 34.41 -7.35
N TRP A 569 -15.02 35.15 -7.03
CA TRP A 569 -14.15 35.79 -8.03
C TRP A 569 -13.39 34.75 -8.85
N ARG A 570 -12.85 33.71 -8.19
CA ARG A 570 -12.17 32.59 -8.88
C ARG A 570 -13.07 31.88 -9.86
N MET A 571 -14.33 31.63 -9.48
CA MET A 571 -15.32 31.02 -10.38
C MET A 571 -15.63 31.93 -11.58
N ARG A 572 -15.81 33.24 -11.36
CA ARG A 572 -16.02 34.22 -12.45
C ARG A 572 -14.83 34.24 -13.42
N MET A 573 -13.62 34.28 -12.88
CA MET A 573 -12.39 34.25 -13.68
C MET A 573 -12.21 32.93 -14.44
N ALA A 574 -12.56 31.80 -13.83
CA ALA A 574 -12.52 30.50 -14.50
C ALA A 574 -13.47 30.48 -15.71
N ARG A 575 -14.70 31.00 -15.56
CA ARG A 575 -15.66 31.14 -16.68
C ARG A 575 -15.14 32.03 -17.81
N LEU A 576 -14.50 33.15 -17.47
CA LEU A 576 -13.89 34.06 -18.46
C LEU A 576 -12.70 33.44 -19.19
N ARG A 577 -11.94 32.56 -18.51
CA ARG A 577 -10.78 31.85 -19.07
C ARG A 577 -11.15 30.59 -19.85
N PHE A 578 -12.40 30.14 -19.74
CA PHE A 578 -12.88 28.94 -20.42
C PHE A 578 -13.14 29.25 -21.90
N GLY A 579 -12.08 29.14 -22.71
CA GLY A 579 -12.13 29.35 -24.15
C GLY A 579 -12.14 28.05 -24.95
N ARG A 580 -12.04 28.19 -26.27
CA ARG A 580 -11.95 27.07 -27.22
C ARG A 580 -10.86 26.03 -26.87
N PRO A 581 -9.60 26.40 -26.53
CA PRO A 581 -8.57 25.39 -26.28
C PRO A 581 -8.80 24.58 -25.00
N GLN A 582 -9.38 25.17 -23.96
CA GLN A 582 -9.75 24.47 -22.73
C GLN A 582 -10.95 23.54 -22.98
N LEU A 583 -11.93 24.00 -23.76
CA LEU A 583 -13.08 23.18 -24.16
C LEU A 583 -12.64 21.98 -24.99
N THR A 584 -11.77 22.16 -25.98
CA THR A 584 -11.27 21.04 -26.80
C THR A 584 -10.47 20.05 -25.97
N ALA A 585 -9.61 20.53 -25.06
CA ALA A 585 -8.86 19.64 -24.17
C ALA A 585 -9.78 18.85 -23.22
N ALA A 586 -10.80 19.51 -22.66
CA ALA A 586 -11.79 18.86 -21.81
C ALA A 586 -12.61 17.82 -22.60
N LEU A 587 -13.07 18.16 -23.81
CA LEU A 587 -13.83 17.25 -24.68
C LEU A 587 -13.02 16.00 -25.04
N VAL A 588 -11.77 16.19 -25.49
CA VAL A 588 -10.87 15.07 -25.82
C VAL A 588 -10.62 14.20 -24.58
N ALA A 589 -10.37 14.81 -23.42
CA ALA A 589 -10.20 14.06 -22.19
C ALA A 589 -11.47 13.28 -21.80
N THR A 590 -12.66 13.86 -21.95
CA THR A 590 -13.93 13.17 -21.69
C THR A 590 -14.14 11.99 -22.65
N VAL A 591 -13.87 12.15 -23.94
CA VAL A 591 -13.96 11.06 -24.92
C VAL A 591 -12.98 9.93 -24.56
N LEU A 592 -11.76 10.26 -24.16
CA LEU A 592 -10.77 9.27 -23.72
C LEU A 592 -11.20 8.57 -22.42
N ILE A 593 -11.75 9.29 -21.44
CA ILE A 593 -12.26 8.71 -20.19
C ILE A 593 -13.38 7.71 -20.48
N LEU A 594 -14.35 8.07 -21.34
CA LEU A 594 -15.46 7.19 -21.69
C LEU A 594 -15.00 5.98 -22.52
N GLY A 595 -14.12 6.20 -23.50
CA GLY A 595 -13.59 5.13 -24.35
C GLY A 595 -12.69 4.15 -23.59
N LEU A 596 -11.67 4.66 -22.88
CA LEU A 596 -10.74 3.84 -22.10
C LEU A 596 -11.42 3.23 -20.88
N GLY A 597 -12.26 4.00 -20.18
CA GLY A 597 -13.04 3.50 -19.04
C GLY A 597 -14.03 2.42 -19.47
N GLY A 598 -14.72 2.60 -20.60
CA GLY A 598 -15.60 1.59 -21.18
C GLY A 598 -14.85 0.32 -21.62
N PHE A 599 -13.67 0.47 -22.22
CA PHE A 599 -12.82 -0.67 -22.59
C PHE A 599 -12.31 -1.44 -21.35
N VAL A 600 -11.84 -0.73 -20.33
CA VAL A 600 -11.43 -1.34 -19.06
C VAL A 600 -12.61 -2.05 -18.42
N PHE A 601 -13.77 -1.40 -18.30
CA PHE A 601 -14.98 -1.99 -17.73
C PHE A 601 -15.46 -3.23 -18.51
N TYR A 602 -15.38 -3.20 -19.84
CA TYR A 602 -15.70 -4.36 -20.67
C TYR A 602 -14.77 -5.55 -20.37
N ASN A 603 -13.46 -5.31 -20.21
CA ASN A 603 -12.52 -6.38 -19.84
C ASN A 603 -12.77 -6.88 -18.41
N THR A 604 -12.98 -5.98 -17.45
CA THR A 604 -13.04 -6.34 -16.03
C THR A 604 -14.39 -6.87 -15.55
N ASN A 605 -15.50 -6.48 -16.19
CA ASN A 605 -16.86 -6.80 -15.73
C ASN A 605 -17.70 -7.58 -16.76
N VAL A 606 -17.35 -7.57 -18.04
CA VAL A 606 -18.11 -8.28 -19.09
C VAL A 606 -17.36 -9.53 -19.56
N LEU A 607 -16.07 -9.41 -19.87
CA LEU A 607 -15.23 -10.56 -20.21
C LEU A 607 -14.80 -11.37 -18.99
N ASN A 608 -14.65 -10.69 -17.86
CA ASN A 608 -14.29 -11.29 -16.58
C ASN A 608 -15.35 -10.94 -15.53
N GLU A 609 -15.46 -11.77 -14.50
CA GLU A 609 -16.37 -11.53 -13.41
C GLU A 609 -15.71 -10.68 -12.32
N TYR A 610 -16.32 -9.54 -12.01
CA TYR A 610 -15.92 -8.70 -10.90
C TYR A 610 -16.78 -9.02 -9.67
N ARG A 611 -16.19 -9.67 -8.68
CA ARG A 611 -16.79 -9.89 -7.36
C ARG A 611 -16.09 -9.05 -6.31
N THR A 612 -16.87 -8.35 -5.49
CA THR A 612 -16.33 -7.67 -4.31
C THR A 612 -16.02 -8.67 -3.20
N SER A 613 -15.27 -8.26 -2.18
CA SER A 613 -15.06 -9.08 -0.97
C SER A 613 -16.39 -9.54 -0.34
N ARG A 614 -17.45 -8.70 -0.43
CA ARG A 614 -18.78 -9.03 0.08
C ARG A 614 -19.48 -10.09 -0.75
N ASP A 615 -19.37 -9.98 -2.07
CA ASP A 615 -19.96 -10.96 -2.99
C ASP A 615 -19.28 -12.32 -2.83
N ALA A 616 -17.97 -12.34 -2.65
CA ALA A 616 -17.21 -13.57 -2.36
C ALA A 616 -17.66 -14.22 -1.03
N GLN A 617 -17.85 -13.43 0.03
CA GLN A 617 -18.38 -13.95 1.32
C GLN A 617 -19.81 -14.47 1.19
N ARG A 618 -20.67 -13.79 0.44
CA ARG A 618 -22.04 -14.23 0.19
C ARG A 618 -22.07 -15.52 -0.61
N HIS A 619 -21.27 -15.61 -1.67
CA HIS A 619 -21.13 -16.80 -2.52
C HIS A 619 -20.67 -18.02 -1.72
N ALA A 620 -19.64 -17.88 -0.87
CA ALA A 620 -19.20 -18.94 0.03
C ALA A 620 -20.28 -19.37 1.05
N ALA A 621 -21.06 -18.41 1.56
CA ALA A 621 -22.16 -18.70 2.50
C ALA A 621 -23.35 -19.38 1.82
N GLU A 622 -23.69 -18.99 0.59
CA GLU A 622 -24.74 -19.62 -0.21
C GLU A 622 -24.37 -21.06 -0.56
N TYR A 623 -23.13 -21.31 -0.98
CA TYR A 623 -22.60 -22.66 -1.16
C TYR A 623 -22.79 -23.53 0.09
N GLU A 624 -22.41 -23.03 1.27
CA GLU A 624 -22.57 -23.77 2.52
C GLU A 624 -24.05 -24.06 2.81
N ARG A 625 -24.96 -23.07 2.69
CA ARG A 625 -26.38 -23.29 2.96
C ARG A 625 -27.03 -24.30 2.02
N LEU A 626 -26.65 -24.29 0.74
CA LEU A 626 -27.26 -25.15 -0.28
C LEU A 626 -26.73 -26.59 -0.19
N TYR A 627 -25.42 -26.76 0.03
CA TYR A 627 -24.75 -28.04 -0.21
C TYR A 627 -24.19 -28.73 1.04
N LYS A 628 -24.15 -28.07 2.20
CA LYS A 628 -23.62 -28.69 3.43
C LYS A 628 -24.36 -29.97 3.85
N GLN A 629 -25.65 -30.07 3.53
CA GLN A 629 -26.43 -31.30 3.75
C GLN A 629 -25.84 -32.55 3.07
N TYR A 630 -25.02 -32.37 2.03
CA TYR A 630 -24.35 -33.44 1.28
C TYR A 630 -22.93 -33.71 1.77
N GLU A 631 -22.46 -33.10 2.87
CA GLU A 631 -21.11 -33.32 3.39
C GLU A 631 -20.83 -34.79 3.73
N ILE A 632 -21.81 -35.46 4.32
CA ILE A 632 -21.72 -36.88 4.71
C ILE A 632 -22.27 -37.83 3.65
N ALA A 633 -22.66 -37.32 2.46
CA ALA A 633 -23.19 -38.15 1.39
C ALA A 633 -22.13 -39.14 0.90
N LEU A 634 -22.52 -40.41 0.73
CA LEU A 634 -21.62 -41.43 0.22
C LEU A 634 -21.28 -41.12 -1.25
N GLN A 635 -20.00 -40.91 -1.55
CA GLN A 635 -19.50 -40.64 -2.90
C GLN A 635 -18.46 -41.69 -3.31
N PRO A 636 -18.37 -42.02 -4.62
CA PRO A 636 -17.39 -42.99 -5.08
C PRO A 636 -15.98 -42.42 -4.94
N ARG A 637 -14.99 -43.32 -4.81
CA ARG A 637 -13.57 -42.96 -4.73
C ARG A 637 -12.94 -43.01 -6.09
N ILE A 638 -12.13 -42.01 -6.43
CA ILE A 638 -11.25 -42.04 -7.59
C ILE A 638 -10.13 -43.05 -7.32
N THR A 639 -9.94 -43.98 -8.25
CA THR A 639 -8.94 -45.08 -8.14
C THR A 639 -7.95 -45.12 -9.29
N ALA A 640 -8.30 -44.55 -10.45
CA ALA A 640 -7.38 -44.36 -11.56
C ALA A 640 -7.70 -43.04 -12.27
N VAL A 641 -6.66 -42.37 -12.75
CA VAL A 641 -6.72 -41.08 -13.43
C VAL A 641 -5.86 -41.16 -14.68
N SER A 642 -6.48 -41.00 -15.85
CA SER A 642 -5.79 -40.85 -17.13
C SER A 642 -6.09 -39.46 -17.69
N LEU A 643 -5.07 -38.64 -17.92
CA LEU A 643 -5.24 -37.25 -18.35
C LEU A 643 -4.50 -36.94 -19.65
N HIS A 644 -5.11 -36.10 -20.48
CA HIS A 644 -4.50 -35.45 -21.62
C HIS A 644 -4.62 -33.94 -21.43
N VAL A 645 -3.49 -33.28 -21.17
CA VAL A 645 -3.43 -31.86 -20.80
C VAL A 645 -2.72 -31.10 -21.90
N ASP A 646 -3.46 -30.26 -22.62
CA ASP A 646 -2.95 -29.39 -23.67
C ASP A 646 -2.75 -27.97 -23.09
N ILE A 647 -1.50 -27.59 -22.83
CA ILE A 647 -1.14 -26.27 -22.30
C ILE A 647 -0.85 -25.33 -23.48
N PHE A 648 -1.43 -24.14 -23.48
CA PHE A 648 -1.20 -23.07 -24.46
C PHE A 648 -0.62 -21.84 -23.75
N PRO A 649 0.69 -21.84 -23.41
CA PRO A 649 1.30 -20.79 -22.59
C PRO A 649 1.13 -19.38 -23.18
N GLU A 650 1.23 -19.21 -24.51
CA GLU A 650 1.17 -17.90 -25.17
C GLU A 650 -0.21 -17.24 -25.06
N ARG A 651 -1.27 -18.06 -25.01
CA ARG A 651 -2.65 -17.59 -24.82
C ARG A 651 -3.07 -17.62 -23.35
N ARG A 652 -2.29 -18.31 -22.52
CA ARG A 652 -2.61 -18.67 -21.14
C ARG A 652 -3.89 -19.49 -21.03
N ASP A 653 -4.03 -20.44 -21.96
CA ASP A 653 -5.16 -21.37 -21.98
C ASP A 653 -4.70 -22.78 -21.67
N VAL A 654 -5.60 -23.61 -21.13
CA VAL A 654 -5.36 -25.04 -20.92
C VAL A 654 -6.62 -25.81 -21.30
N ALA A 655 -6.47 -26.87 -22.10
CA ALA A 655 -7.53 -27.83 -22.33
C ALA A 655 -7.17 -29.16 -21.67
N VAL A 656 -8.10 -29.76 -20.94
CA VAL A 656 -7.91 -31.02 -20.23
C VAL A 656 -8.98 -31.99 -20.67
N ARG A 657 -8.54 -33.14 -21.19
CA ARG A 657 -9.39 -34.30 -21.45
C ARG A 657 -8.96 -35.40 -20.50
N GLY A 658 -9.89 -35.98 -19.76
CA GLY A 658 -9.55 -36.93 -18.71
C GLY A 658 -10.57 -38.04 -18.56
N THR A 659 -10.10 -39.18 -18.07
CA THR A 659 -10.92 -40.31 -17.66
C THR A 659 -10.59 -40.68 -16.23
N TYR A 660 -11.62 -40.72 -15.38
CA TYR A 660 -11.53 -41.25 -14.03
C TYR A 660 -12.15 -42.64 -13.94
N ARG A 661 -11.52 -43.52 -13.16
CA ARG A 661 -12.14 -44.77 -12.68
C ARG A 661 -12.63 -44.57 -11.25
N LEU A 662 -13.93 -44.67 -11.08
CA LEU A 662 -14.64 -44.45 -9.83
C LEU A 662 -15.08 -45.80 -9.26
N VAL A 663 -14.83 -46.03 -7.97
CA VAL A 663 -15.19 -47.27 -7.28
C VAL A 663 -15.99 -46.94 -6.02
N ASN A 664 -17.12 -47.62 -5.83
CA ASN A 664 -17.84 -47.54 -4.57
C ASN A 664 -17.12 -48.38 -3.51
N ARG A 665 -16.34 -47.74 -2.63
CA ARG A 665 -15.69 -48.39 -1.48
C ARG A 665 -16.56 -48.38 -0.22
N GLY A 666 -17.78 -47.87 -0.30
CA GLY A 666 -18.73 -47.85 0.80
C GLY A 666 -19.49 -49.18 0.96
N GLU A 667 -20.32 -49.24 1.99
CA GLU A 667 -21.14 -50.42 2.32
C GLU A 667 -22.56 -50.35 1.73
N ALA A 668 -22.96 -49.19 1.18
CA ALA A 668 -24.28 -48.95 0.60
C ALA A 668 -24.17 -48.58 -0.90
N PRO A 669 -25.20 -48.88 -1.71
CA PRO A 669 -25.24 -48.47 -3.11
C PRO A 669 -25.33 -46.93 -3.24
N ILE A 670 -24.69 -46.37 -4.27
CA ILE A 670 -24.70 -44.93 -4.58
C ILE A 670 -25.59 -44.70 -5.80
N ASP A 671 -26.65 -43.92 -5.64
CA ASP A 671 -27.59 -43.56 -6.70
C ASP A 671 -27.33 -42.16 -7.30
N SER A 672 -26.67 -41.29 -6.56
CA SER A 672 -26.45 -39.88 -6.87
C SER A 672 -24.97 -39.49 -6.74
N LEU A 673 -24.44 -38.86 -7.78
CA LEU A 673 -23.07 -38.39 -7.88
C LEU A 673 -23.04 -36.86 -7.76
N HIS A 674 -22.34 -36.38 -6.73
CA HIS A 674 -22.14 -34.96 -6.47
C HIS A 674 -20.80 -34.56 -7.06
N LEU A 675 -20.84 -33.90 -8.21
CA LEU A 675 -19.67 -33.48 -8.96
C LEU A 675 -19.43 -31.99 -8.76
N ARG A 676 -18.21 -31.64 -8.38
CA ARG A 676 -17.75 -30.26 -8.32
C ARG A 676 -16.75 -30.00 -9.43
N VAL A 677 -16.95 -28.90 -10.13
CA VAL A 677 -16.05 -28.42 -11.17
C VAL A 677 -15.59 -27.02 -10.79
N PRO A 678 -14.28 -26.71 -10.86
CA PRO A 678 -13.81 -25.36 -10.58
C PRO A 678 -14.53 -24.32 -11.45
N HIS A 679 -15.04 -23.25 -10.84
CA HIS A 679 -15.95 -22.26 -11.46
C HIS A 679 -15.40 -21.58 -12.74
N ARG A 680 -14.08 -21.59 -12.98
CA ARG A 680 -13.46 -21.03 -14.18
C ARG A 680 -13.34 -21.99 -15.36
N ALA A 681 -13.76 -23.24 -15.19
CA ALA A 681 -13.67 -24.25 -16.24
C ALA A 681 -14.88 -24.19 -17.16
N GLU A 682 -14.65 -24.05 -18.46
CA GLU A 682 -15.66 -24.30 -19.49
C GLU A 682 -15.79 -25.80 -19.70
N ILE A 683 -16.99 -26.34 -19.45
CA ILE A 683 -17.27 -27.78 -19.58
C ILE A 683 -17.72 -28.06 -21.00
N ALA A 684 -16.90 -28.78 -21.78
CA ALA A 684 -17.29 -29.26 -23.11
C ALA A 684 -18.00 -30.61 -23.04
N GLN A 685 -17.61 -31.49 -22.10
CA GLN A 685 -18.20 -32.81 -21.92
C GLN A 685 -18.05 -33.30 -20.48
N MET A 686 -19.11 -33.92 -19.95
CA MET A 686 -19.11 -34.77 -18.77
C MET A 686 -19.95 -36.01 -19.09
N ALA A 687 -19.31 -37.17 -19.26
CA ALA A 687 -19.97 -38.39 -19.68
C ALA A 687 -19.61 -39.55 -18.74
N PHE A 688 -20.62 -40.19 -18.17
CA PHE A 688 -20.45 -41.40 -17.37
C PHE A 688 -20.61 -42.64 -18.25
N SER A 689 -19.87 -43.72 -17.97
CA SER A 689 -20.04 -44.99 -18.70
C SER A 689 -21.40 -45.66 -18.47
N ARG A 690 -22.12 -45.22 -17.43
CA ARG A 690 -23.51 -45.59 -17.15
C ARG A 690 -24.41 -44.42 -17.47
N ALA A 691 -25.64 -44.72 -17.89
CA ALA A 691 -26.65 -43.71 -18.08
C ALA A 691 -26.89 -42.95 -16.76
N ALA A 692 -26.73 -41.63 -16.84
CA ALA A 692 -26.84 -40.72 -15.72
C ALA A 692 -27.54 -39.44 -16.19
N GLU A 693 -28.53 -38.98 -15.44
CA GLU A 693 -29.27 -37.76 -15.73
C GLU A 693 -28.80 -36.64 -14.81
N SER A 694 -28.50 -35.46 -15.36
CA SER A 694 -28.20 -34.27 -14.56
C SER A 694 -29.49 -33.75 -13.94
N VAL A 695 -29.67 -33.98 -12.63
CA VAL A 695 -30.88 -33.55 -11.90
C VAL A 695 -30.74 -32.17 -11.28
N HIS A 696 -29.51 -31.68 -11.10
CA HIS A 696 -29.21 -30.34 -10.61
C HIS A 696 -27.91 -29.83 -11.24
N ALA A 697 -27.92 -28.59 -11.72
CA ALA A 697 -26.76 -27.92 -12.29
C ALA A 697 -26.71 -26.48 -11.77
N ASP A 698 -25.70 -26.18 -10.96
CA ASP A 698 -25.41 -24.85 -10.44
C ASP A 698 -24.04 -24.40 -10.98
N GLU A 699 -24.09 -23.66 -12.09
CA GLU A 699 -22.90 -23.14 -12.76
C GLU A 699 -22.17 -22.08 -11.91
N ASP A 700 -22.93 -21.30 -11.13
CA ASP A 700 -22.41 -20.22 -10.28
C ASP A 700 -21.50 -20.76 -9.16
N HIS A 701 -21.84 -21.90 -8.58
CA HIS A 701 -21.02 -22.59 -7.57
C HIS A 701 -20.16 -23.73 -8.14
N GLY A 702 -20.36 -24.09 -9.41
CA GLY A 702 -19.69 -25.22 -10.06
C GLY A 702 -20.09 -26.56 -9.44
N TYR A 703 -21.35 -26.71 -9.03
CA TYR A 703 -21.86 -27.89 -8.33
C TYR A 703 -22.96 -28.58 -9.13
N TYR A 704 -22.79 -29.86 -9.41
CA TYR A 704 -23.67 -30.66 -10.26
C TYR A 704 -24.08 -31.95 -9.55
N ILE A 705 -25.34 -32.37 -9.70
CA ILE A 705 -25.83 -33.64 -9.17
C ILE A 705 -26.33 -34.49 -10.34
N TYR A 706 -25.73 -35.66 -10.49
CA TYR A 706 -26.12 -36.65 -11.50
C TYR A 706 -26.77 -37.85 -10.82
N ARG A 707 -27.97 -38.24 -11.24
CA ARG A 707 -28.64 -39.45 -10.80
C ARG A 707 -28.32 -40.58 -11.77
N LEU A 708 -27.82 -41.71 -11.25
CA LEU A 708 -27.58 -42.91 -12.03
C LEU A 708 -28.88 -43.69 -12.26
N ASP A 709 -29.09 -44.18 -13.48
CA ASP A 709 -30.24 -45.04 -13.78
C ASP A 709 -30.15 -46.39 -13.04
N SER A 710 -28.93 -46.88 -12.84
CA SER A 710 -28.61 -48.05 -12.04
C SER A 710 -27.63 -47.67 -10.94
N ALA A 711 -28.04 -47.78 -9.68
CA ALA A 711 -27.20 -47.45 -8.53
C ALA A 711 -25.89 -48.27 -8.54
N LEU A 712 -24.79 -47.62 -8.17
CA LEU A 712 -23.47 -48.22 -8.09
C LEU A 712 -23.35 -49.05 -6.80
N ALA A 713 -23.40 -50.38 -6.93
CA ALA A 713 -23.32 -51.29 -5.78
C ALA A 713 -21.97 -51.21 -5.06
N PRO A 714 -21.88 -51.60 -3.77
CA PRO A 714 -20.61 -51.73 -3.06
C PRO A 714 -19.60 -52.59 -3.84
N GLY A 715 -18.38 -52.08 -4.01
CA GLY A 715 -17.30 -52.70 -4.78
C GLY A 715 -17.40 -52.55 -6.31
N ASP A 716 -18.52 -52.03 -6.82
CA ASP A 716 -18.74 -51.82 -8.25
C ASP A 716 -18.01 -50.55 -8.74
N SER A 717 -17.77 -50.47 -10.05
CA SER A 717 -17.01 -49.38 -10.68
C SER A 717 -17.70 -48.79 -11.91
N LEU A 718 -17.42 -47.50 -12.17
CA LEU A 718 -17.84 -46.77 -13.36
C LEU A 718 -16.73 -45.80 -13.81
N SER A 719 -16.77 -45.34 -15.05
CA SER A 719 -15.84 -44.31 -15.54
C SER A 719 -16.54 -42.98 -15.78
N LEU A 720 -15.80 -41.90 -15.57
CA LEU A 720 -16.19 -40.53 -15.94
C LEU A 720 -15.18 -40.01 -16.97
N ASP A 721 -15.65 -39.72 -18.17
CA ASP A 721 -14.92 -39.01 -19.20
C ASP A 721 -15.30 -37.53 -19.17
N PHE A 722 -14.30 -36.65 -19.06
CA PHE A 722 -14.51 -35.21 -19.01
C PHE A 722 -13.62 -34.46 -19.98
N ASN A 723 -14.14 -33.34 -20.47
CA ASN A 723 -13.42 -32.39 -21.32
C ASN A 723 -13.71 -30.98 -20.79
N ILE A 724 -12.68 -30.35 -20.23
CA ILE A 724 -12.77 -29.02 -19.63
C ILE A 724 -11.68 -28.11 -20.21
N ALA A 725 -11.96 -26.81 -20.29
CA ALA A 725 -11.01 -25.81 -20.74
C ALA A 725 -10.95 -24.61 -19.79
N TYR A 726 -9.76 -24.08 -19.59
CA TYR A 726 -9.51 -22.82 -18.92
C TYR A 726 -9.05 -21.82 -19.96
N VAL A 727 -9.89 -20.83 -20.27
CA VAL A 727 -9.64 -19.85 -21.33
C VAL A 727 -9.48 -18.47 -20.72
N THR A 728 -8.36 -17.80 -21.01
CA THR A 728 -8.07 -16.45 -20.54
C THR A 728 -8.64 -15.43 -21.53
N ARG A 729 -9.59 -14.59 -21.08
CA ARG A 729 -10.19 -13.53 -21.90
C ARG A 729 -9.88 -12.15 -21.34
N GLY A 730 -9.26 -11.28 -22.14
CA GLY A 730 -8.98 -9.90 -21.73
C GLY A 730 -8.11 -9.81 -20.48
N PHE A 731 -8.50 -8.97 -19.52
CA PHE A 731 -7.83 -8.84 -18.21
C PHE A 731 -8.81 -8.55 -17.06
N GLU A 732 -8.49 -9.09 -15.88
CA GLU A 732 -9.27 -8.94 -14.65
C GLU A 732 -9.04 -7.58 -13.97
N ASN A 733 -9.98 -7.15 -13.09
CA ASN A 733 -9.79 -5.92 -12.29
C ASN A 733 -8.56 -6.02 -11.37
N ARG A 734 -8.29 -7.21 -10.83
CA ARG A 734 -7.03 -7.57 -10.17
C ARG A 734 -6.65 -8.94 -10.71
N VAL A 735 -5.41 -9.13 -11.14
CA VAL A 735 -4.97 -10.45 -11.63
C VAL A 735 -4.94 -11.43 -10.46
N THR A 736 -5.85 -12.40 -10.48
CA THR A 736 -6.10 -13.33 -9.35
C THR A 736 -5.38 -14.67 -9.49
N SER A 737 -5.10 -15.11 -10.72
CA SER A 737 -4.41 -16.38 -10.97
C SER A 737 -3.16 -16.20 -11.82
N THR A 738 -2.05 -16.69 -11.29
CA THR A 738 -0.75 -16.84 -11.97
C THR A 738 -0.43 -18.31 -12.26
N GLN A 739 -1.42 -19.21 -12.19
CA GLN A 739 -1.24 -20.64 -12.45
C GLN A 739 -0.95 -20.93 -13.92
N ILE A 740 -1.60 -20.21 -14.85
CA ILE A 740 -1.35 -20.34 -16.29
C ILE A 740 -0.69 -19.05 -16.80
N VAL A 741 0.58 -19.18 -17.18
CA VAL A 741 1.46 -18.09 -17.64
C VAL A 741 2.34 -18.53 -18.80
N GLU A 742 2.88 -17.58 -19.55
CA GLU A 742 3.69 -17.86 -20.73
C GLU A 742 4.92 -18.72 -20.41
N ASN A 743 5.60 -18.48 -19.28
CA ASN A 743 6.75 -19.28 -18.87
C ASN A 743 6.71 -19.54 -17.35
N GLY A 744 6.55 -20.82 -16.96
CA GLY A 744 6.36 -21.22 -15.56
C GLY A 744 4.89 -21.49 -15.20
N THR A 745 4.13 -22.09 -16.11
CA THR A 745 2.76 -22.57 -15.81
C THR A 745 2.85 -23.67 -14.74
N PHE A 746 1.98 -23.59 -13.73
CA PHE A 746 1.84 -24.55 -12.64
C PHE A 746 0.36 -24.82 -12.37
N LEU A 747 -0.08 -26.04 -12.65
CA LEU A 747 -1.45 -26.53 -12.46
C LEU A 747 -1.40 -27.71 -11.51
N ASN A 748 -2.49 -27.98 -10.79
CA ASN A 748 -2.59 -29.16 -9.93
C ASN A 748 -3.95 -29.83 -10.02
N SER A 749 -4.10 -30.95 -9.30
CA SER A 749 -5.34 -31.72 -9.23
C SER A 749 -6.56 -30.90 -8.74
N GLY A 750 -6.36 -29.76 -8.06
CA GLY A 750 -7.44 -28.86 -7.66
C GLY A 750 -8.13 -28.13 -8.83
N MET A 751 -7.52 -28.16 -10.03
CA MET A 751 -8.13 -27.68 -11.27
C MET A 751 -8.84 -28.81 -12.05
N MET A 752 -9.06 -29.96 -11.42
CA MET A 752 -9.79 -31.07 -12.03
C MET A 752 -11.14 -31.25 -11.33
N PRO A 753 -12.10 -31.95 -11.95
CA PRO A 753 -13.35 -32.27 -11.28
C PRO A 753 -13.09 -33.13 -10.04
N SER A 754 -13.85 -32.88 -8.98
CA SER A 754 -13.77 -33.61 -7.69
C SER A 754 -15.16 -34.06 -7.26
N PHE A 755 -15.26 -35.08 -6.40
CA PHE A 755 -16.55 -35.57 -5.90
C PHE A 755 -16.85 -35.13 -4.47
N GLY A 756 -18.14 -34.92 -4.20
CA GLY A 756 -18.66 -34.55 -2.89
C GLY A 756 -18.56 -33.06 -2.57
N TYR A 757 -18.87 -32.75 -1.31
CA TYR A 757 -18.82 -31.41 -0.76
C TYR A 757 -17.40 -31.05 -0.30
N ASP A 758 -16.94 -29.85 -0.66
CA ASP A 758 -15.67 -29.28 -0.21
C ASP A 758 -15.87 -28.26 0.93
N PRO A 759 -15.48 -28.57 2.18
CA PRO A 759 -15.51 -27.62 3.30
C PRO A 759 -14.46 -26.51 3.20
N GLY A 760 -13.51 -26.61 2.26
CA GLY A 760 -12.57 -25.55 1.92
C GLY A 760 -13.23 -24.36 1.22
N ALA A 761 -14.38 -24.59 0.56
CA ALA A 761 -15.18 -23.53 -0.06
C ALA A 761 -16.07 -22.78 0.94
N GLU A 762 -16.14 -23.24 2.20
CA GLU A 762 -16.89 -22.56 3.26
C GLU A 762 -16.26 -21.23 3.68
N LEU A 763 -17.14 -20.35 4.14
CA LEU A 763 -16.76 -19.12 4.79
C LEU A 763 -15.97 -19.44 6.07
N SER A 764 -14.67 -19.16 6.10
CA SER A 764 -13.80 -19.58 7.20
C SER A 764 -13.89 -18.71 8.46
N ASP A 765 -14.25 -17.44 8.32
CA ASP A 765 -14.24 -16.48 9.42
C ASP A 765 -15.53 -16.51 10.26
N GLU A 766 -15.38 -16.65 11.58
CA GLU A 766 -16.49 -16.77 12.53
C GLU A 766 -17.44 -15.56 12.53
N GLU A 767 -16.93 -14.33 12.32
CA GLU A 767 -17.77 -13.13 12.27
C GLU A 767 -18.63 -13.10 11.00
N SER A 768 -18.01 -13.36 9.85
CA SER A 768 -18.73 -13.40 8.58
C SER A 768 -19.76 -14.52 8.55
N ARG A 769 -19.45 -15.69 9.17
CA ARG A 769 -20.41 -16.79 9.38
C ARG A 769 -21.60 -16.34 10.22
N ARG A 770 -21.38 -15.70 11.37
CA ARG A 770 -22.47 -15.17 12.23
C ARG A 770 -23.37 -14.18 11.49
N LYS A 771 -22.80 -13.24 10.73
CA LYS A 771 -23.57 -12.30 9.90
C LYS A 771 -24.42 -13.01 8.86
N GLN A 772 -23.88 -14.07 8.27
CA GLN A 772 -24.58 -14.95 7.35
C GLN A 772 -25.46 -15.98 8.09
N ARG A 773 -25.66 -15.88 9.41
CA ARG A 773 -26.45 -16.81 10.23
C ARG A 773 -26.05 -18.27 10.03
N LEU A 774 -24.76 -18.50 9.80
CA LEU A 774 -24.16 -19.83 9.71
C LEU A 774 -23.68 -20.25 11.09
N GLU A 775 -23.76 -21.55 11.36
CA GLU A 775 -23.21 -22.13 12.58
C GLU A 775 -21.69 -21.94 12.64
N PRO A 776 -21.07 -21.92 13.83
CA PRO A 776 -19.61 -21.92 13.94
C PRO A 776 -19.00 -23.06 13.15
N ARG A 777 -17.85 -22.80 12.51
CA ARG A 777 -17.17 -23.85 11.75
C ARG A 777 -16.68 -24.92 12.73
N GLU A 778 -16.89 -26.18 12.37
CA GLU A 778 -16.34 -27.28 13.13
C GLU A 778 -14.81 -27.19 13.13
N ARG A 779 -14.21 -27.41 14.31
CA ARG A 779 -12.75 -27.46 14.43
C ARG A 779 -12.24 -28.74 13.78
N MET A 780 -10.92 -28.82 13.63
CA MET A 780 -10.28 -30.07 13.21
C MET A 780 -10.82 -31.23 14.07
N ALA A 781 -11.27 -32.28 13.38
CA ALA A 781 -11.83 -33.47 14.02
C ALA A 781 -10.83 -34.04 15.03
N ARG A 782 -11.34 -34.62 16.11
CA ARG A 782 -10.49 -35.25 17.11
C ARG A 782 -9.83 -36.51 16.53
N LEU A 783 -8.69 -36.90 17.07
CA LEU A 783 -7.94 -38.08 16.62
C LEU A 783 -8.76 -39.38 16.73
N GLU A 784 -9.71 -39.43 17.67
CA GLU A 784 -10.58 -40.59 17.90
C GLU A 784 -11.72 -40.71 16.88
N ASP A 785 -11.97 -39.68 16.05
CA ASP A 785 -13.04 -39.71 15.06
C ASP A 785 -12.72 -40.71 13.93
N ASP A 786 -13.40 -41.87 13.96
CA ASP A 786 -13.27 -42.93 12.97
C ASP A 786 -13.74 -42.50 11.58
N ALA A 787 -14.72 -41.59 11.48
CA ALA A 787 -15.24 -41.13 10.20
C ALA A 787 -14.26 -40.17 9.52
N ALA A 788 -13.68 -39.24 10.29
CA ALA A 788 -12.65 -38.33 9.79
C ALA A 788 -11.39 -39.07 9.28
N ARG A 789 -11.04 -40.19 9.93
CA ARG A 789 -9.90 -41.06 9.54
C ARG A 789 -10.08 -41.80 8.21
N ARG A 790 -11.28 -41.81 7.63
CA ARG A 790 -11.52 -42.37 6.28
C ARG A 790 -11.00 -41.48 5.15
N ASN A 791 -10.61 -40.24 5.45
CA ASN A 791 -10.04 -39.29 4.51
C ASN A 791 -8.62 -38.93 4.91
N ASN A 792 -7.78 -38.63 3.91
CA ASN A 792 -6.47 -38.02 4.15
C ASN A 792 -6.58 -36.48 4.11
N TYR A 793 -5.50 -35.78 4.47
CA TYR A 793 -5.50 -34.31 4.51
C TYR A 793 -5.49 -33.63 3.13
N ILE A 794 -5.31 -34.40 2.05
CA ILE A 794 -5.18 -33.92 0.66
C ILE A 794 -6.51 -34.03 -0.09
N SER A 795 -7.17 -35.18 -0.03
CA SER A 795 -8.38 -35.52 -0.82
C SER A 795 -9.43 -36.19 0.06
N ARG A 796 -10.70 -35.84 -0.16
CA ARG A 796 -11.86 -36.51 0.46
C ARG A 796 -12.57 -37.51 -0.48
N ASP A 797 -12.20 -37.50 -1.74
CA ASP A 797 -12.79 -38.27 -2.84
C ASP A 797 -11.82 -39.29 -3.46
N ALA A 798 -10.61 -39.40 -2.92
CA ALA A 798 -9.60 -40.32 -3.43
C ALA A 798 -8.64 -40.78 -2.32
N ASP A 799 -8.12 -41.99 -2.49
CA ASP A 799 -7.08 -42.55 -1.62
C ASP A 799 -5.76 -42.57 -2.41
N TRP A 800 -5.32 -43.76 -2.80
CA TRP A 800 -4.25 -43.99 -3.77
C TRP A 800 -4.86 -44.24 -5.14
N ILE A 801 -4.29 -43.61 -6.16
CA ILE A 801 -4.73 -43.68 -7.55
C ILE A 801 -3.63 -44.23 -8.45
N GLU A 802 -4.01 -45.02 -9.44
CA GLU A 802 -3.20 -45.24 -10.64
C GLU A 802 -3.18 -43.95 -11.47
N PHE A 803 -2.01 -43.49 -11.89
CA PHE A 803 -1.86 -42.20 -12.58
C PHE A 803 -1.07 -42.33 -13.88
N GLU A 804 -1.67 -41.82 -14.95
CA GLU A 804 -1.07 -41.71 -16.27
C GLU A 804 -1.49 -40.37 -16.88
N ALA A 805 -0.54 -39.65 -17.49
CA ALA A 805 -0.83 -38.37 -18.12
C ALA A 805 -0.01 -38.15 -19.38
N THR A 806 -0.66 -37.64 -20.41
CA THR A 806 -0.03 -37.07 -21.60
C THR A 806 -0.16 -35.57 -21.56
N VAL A 807 0.95 -34.85 -21.55
CA VAL A 807 0.97 -33.39 -21.49
C VAL A 807 1.56 -32.84 -22.77
N SER A 808 0.87 -31.89 -23.41
CA SER A 808 1.36 -31.18 -24.57
C SER A 808 1.59 -29.70 -24.27
N THR A 809 2.68 -29.14 -24.81
CA THR A 809 3.03 -27.73 -24.61
C THR A 809 3.76 -27.16 -25.83
N SER A 810 4.14 -25.88 -25.75
CA SER A 810 4.91 -25.17 -26.77
C SER A 810 6.24 -25.88 -27.08
N PRO A 811 6.71 -25.81 -28.33
CA PRO A 811 7.86 -26.59 -28.80
C PRO A 811 9.18 -26.23 -28.09
N ASP A 812 9.29 -25.03 -27.53
CA ASP A 812 10.44 -24.53 -26.78
C ASP A 812 10.35 -24.80 -25.27
N GLN A 813 9.30 -25.46 -24.79
CA GLN A 813 9.09 -25.79 -23.38
C GLN A 813 9.19 -27.29 -23.10
N ILE A 814 9.38 -27.59 -21.81
CA ILE A 814 9.30 -28.95 -21.27
C ILE A 814 8.12 -28.98 -20.31
N ALA A 815 7.21 -29.92 -20.54
CA ALA A 815 6.13 -30.20 -19.61
C ALA A 815 6.53 -31.32 -18.65
N ILE A 816 6.22 -31.17 -17.36
CA ILE A 816 6.53 -32.14 -16.31
C ILE A 816 5.24 -32.52 -15.60
N ALA A 817 5.06 -33.83 -15.40
CA ALA A 817 4.01 -34.42 -14.58
C ALA A 817 4.60 -35.52 -13.69
N PRO A 818 3.91 -35.96 -12.61
CA PRO A 818 4.32 -37.13 -11.85
C PRO A 818 4.37 -38.38 -12.72
N GLY A 819 5.36 -39.23 -12.52
CA GLY A 819 5.55 -40.46 -13.29
C GLY A 819 6.90 -40.51 -13.99
N TYR A 820 7.20 -41.69 -14.52
CA TYR A 820 8.35 -41.89 -15.39
C TYR A 820 7.96 -41.51 -16.81
N LEU A 821 8.85 -40.77 -17.49
CA LEU A 821 8.67 -40.40 -18.89
C LEU A 821 8.76 -41.66 -19.76
N GLN A 822 7.64 -42.10 -20.32
CA GLN A 822 7.59 -43.26 -21.22
C GLN A 822 7.90 -42.88 -22.66
N ARG A 823 7.42 -41.71 -23.09
CA ARG A 823 7.53 -41.26 -24.48
C ARG A 823 7.53 -39.74 -24.56
N GLU A 824 8.38 -39.23 -25.43
CA GLU A 824 8.42 -37.83 -25.84
C GLU A 824 8.34 -37.76 -27.37
N TRP A 825 7.51 -36.87 -27.91
CA TRP A 825 7.44 -36.64 -29.36
C TRP A 825 7.00 -35.21 -29.71
N THR A 826 7.10 -34.86 -30.99
CA THR A 826 6.60 -33.59 -31.51
C THR A 826 5.58 -33.85 -32.61
N GLU A 827 4.45 -33.17 -32.55
CA GLU A 827 3.33 -33.34 -33.47
C GLU A 827 2.62 -31.99 -33.63
N GLU A 828 2.27 -31.63 -34.87
CA GLU A 828 1.60 -30.36 -35.20
C GLU A 828 2.24 -29.09 -34.61
N GLY A 829 3.58 -29.09 -34.45
CA GLY A 829 4.32 -27.97 -33.87
C GLY A 829 4.25 -27.86 -32.34
N ARG A 830 3.72 -28.87 -31.65
CA ARG A 830 3.67 -28.99 -30.18
C ARG A 830 4.52 -30.17 -29.71
N ARG A 831 5.02 -30.10 -28.48
CA ARG A 831 5.81 -31.17 -27.86
C ARG A 831 4.96 -31.90 -26.82
N TYR A 832 4.99 -33.22 -26.88
CA TYR A 832 4.17 -34.12 -26.07
C TYR A 832 5.05 -34.98 -25.17
N PHE A 833 4.60 -35.18 -23.94
CA PHE A 833 5.26 -35.96 -22.91
C PHE A 833 4.26 -36.91 -22.27
N HIS A 834 4.57 -38.21 -22.28
CA HIS A 834 3.75 -39.22 -21.67
C HIS A 834 4.41 -39.73 -20.39
N TYR A 835 3.75 -39.52 -19.26
CA TYR A 835 4.18 -39.92 -17.93
C TYR A 835 3.24 -40.97 -17.36
N ALA A 836 3.81 -42.02 -16.78
CA ALA A 836 3.06 -43.07 -16.08
C ALA A 836 3.80 -43.46 -14.80
N MET A 837 3.04 -43.65 -13.72
CA MET A 837 3.58 -44.19 -12.46
C MET A 837 3.62 -45.72 -12.50
N ASP A 838 4.63 -46.31 -11.88
CA ASP A 838 4.74 -47.76 -11.65
C ASP A 838 4.04 -48.23 -10.36
N ALA A 839 3.69 -47.29 -9.48
CA ALA A 839 2.99 -47.53 -8.23
C ALA A 839 1.88 -46.48 -8.00
N PRO A 840 0.80 -46.83 -7.28
CA PRO A 840 -0.24 -45.86 -6.94
C PRO A 840 0.32 -44.66 -6.16
N ILE A 841 -0.21 -43.47 -6.44
CA ILE A 841 0.14 -42.21 -5.75
C ILE A 841 -1.08 -41.61 -5.07
N LEU A 842 -0.89 -40.71 -4.11
CA LEU A 842 -2.00 -39.89 -3.61
C LEU A 842 -2.55 -39.02 -4.75
N ASN A 843 -3.84 -38.65 -4.69
CA ASN A 843 -4.51 -37.79 -5.67
C ASN A 843 -4.04 -36.32 -5.61
N PHE A 844 -2.73 -36.13 -5.74
CA PHE A 844 -2.01 -34.88 -5.70
C PHE A 844 -0.96 -34.90 -6.79
N TYR A 845 -1.37 -34.45 -7.97
CA TYR A 845 -0.51 -34.32 -9.13
C TYR A 845 -0.49 -32.88 -9.61
N ALA A 846 0.60 -32.52 -10.28
CA ALA A 846 0.82 -31.19 -10.82
C ALA A 846 1.34 -31.26 -12.25
N PHE A 847 0.97 -30.28 -13.06
CA PHE A 847 1.47 -30.10 -14.42
C PHE A 847 2.25 -28.80 -14.46
N LEU A 848 3.53 -28.91 -14.80
CA LEU A 848 4.43 -27.77 -14.92
C LEU A 848 4.83 -27.60 -16.38
N SER A 849 4.92 -26.37 -16.87
CA SER A 849 5.46 -26.08 -18.20
C SER A 849 6.30 -24.82 -18.18
N ALA A 850 7.56 -24.95 -18.58
CA ALA A 850 8.47 -23.82 -18.73
C ALA A 850 9.62 -24.13 -19.68
N ARG A 851 10.39 -23.10 -20.02
CA ARG A 851 11.69 -23.19 -20.69
C ARG A 851 12.78 -23.65 -19.69
N TYR A 852 12.74 -24.93 -19.32
CA TYR A 852 13.70 -25.50 -18.37
C TYR A 852 15.05 -25.84 -19.03
N ALA A 853 16.13 -25.59 -18.29
CA ALA A 853 17.37 -26.33 -18.43
C ALA A 853 17.36 -27.52 -17.45
N ILE A 854 18.07 -28.59 -17.80
CA ILE A 854 18.09 -29.83 -17.01
C ILE A 854 19.51 -30.08 -16.52
N HIS A 855 19.68 -30.18 -15.21
CA HIS A 855 20.89 -30.71 -14.60
C HIS A 855 20.68 -32.19 -14.27
N ARG A 856 21.58 -33.05 -14.75
CA ARG A 856 21.46 -34.51 -14.60
C ARG A 856 22.61 -35.06 -13.78
N ASP A 857 22.26 -35.96 -12.86
CA ASP A 857 23.18 -36.80 -12.11
C ASP A 857 22.52 -38.17 -11.87
N SER A 858 23.21 -39.09 -11.19
CA SER A 858 22.68 -40.40 -10.81
C SER A 858 23.22 -40.85 -9.46
N TRP A 859 22.47 -41.71 -8.78
CA TRP A 859 22.85 -42.31 -7.51
C TRP A 859 22.21 -43.68 -7.35
N ASN A 860 23.00 -44.73 -7.12
CA ASN A 860 22.53 -46.11 -6.95
C ASN A 860 21.49 -46.54 -8.01
N ASP A 861 21.81 -46.33 -9.29
CA ASP A 861 20.96 -46.62 -10.46
C ASP A 861 19.65 -45.79 -10.56
N VAL A 862 19.48 -44.75 -9.74
CA VAL A 862 18.38 -43.77 -9.83
C VAL A 862 18.87 -42.48 -10.48
N ALA A 863 18.17 -42.02 -11.52
CA ALA A 863 18.45 -40.75 -12.18
C ALA A 863 17.98 -39.58 -11.32
N ILE A 864 18.82 -38.55 -11.18
CA ILE A 864 18.50 -37.29 -10.52
C ILE A 864 18.46 -36.22 -11.60
N GLU A 865 17.26 -35.68 -11.88
CA GLU A 865 17.06 -34.60 -12.82
C GLU A 865 16.52 -33.36 -12.11
N ILE A 866 17.23 -32.25 -12.21
CA ILE A 866 16.81 -30.96 -11.66
C ILE A 866 16.46 -30.04 -12.82
N PHE A 867 15.17 -29.72 -12.94
CA PHE A 867 14.64 -28.76 -13.91
C PHE A 867 14.70 -27.36 -13.32
N TYR A 868 15.39 -26.44 -14.00
CA TYR A 868 15.63 -25.10 -13.48
C TYR A 868 15.54 -24.04 -14.58
N HIS A 869 15.31 -22.79 -14.18
CA HIS A 869 15.34 -21.66 -15.10
C HIS A 869 16.79 -21.26 -15.41
N PRO A 870 17.21 -21.13 -16.68
CA PRO A 870 18.55 -20.65 -17.01
C PRO A 870 18.91 -19.34 -16.28
N GLY A 871 20.09 -19.27 -15.68
CA GLY A 871 20.51 -18.17 -14.81
C GLY A 871 20.28 -18.43 -13.30
N HIS A 872 19.63 -19.55 -12.94
CA HIS A 872 19.40 -19.98 -11.56
C HIS A 872 20.27 -21.20 -11.16
N GLU A 873 21.50 -21.29 -11.68
CA GLU A 873 22.40 -22.44 -11.46
C GLU A 873 23.01 -22.51 -10.04
N TYR A 874 22.77 -21.51 -9.20
CA TYR A 874 23.53 -21.23 -7.98
C TYR A 874 23.62 -22.41 -6.97
N ASN A 875 22.59 -23.27 -6.93
CA ASN A 875 22.45 -24.30 -5.91
C ASN A 875 22.31 -25.73 -6.45
N LEU A 876 22.45 -25.94 -7.77
CA LEU A 876 22.19 -27.25 -8.41
C LEU A 876 23.05 -28.38 -7.81
N GLY A 877 24.34 -28.12 -7.57
CA GLY A 877 25.24 -29.09 -6.94
C GLY A 877 24.82 -29.44 -5.51
N ARG A 878 24.42 -28.43 -4.70
CA ARG A 878 23.94 -28.65 -3.33
C ARG A 878 22.63 -29.44 -3.31
N MET A 879 21.71 -29.16 -4.22
CA MET A 879 20.47 -29.93 -4.37
C MET A 879 20.79 -31.39 -4.71
N THR A 880 21.70 -31.62 -5.64
CA THR A 880 22.12 -32.97 -6.05
C THR A 880 22.77 -33.74 -4.91
N GLU A 881 23.70 -33.11 -4.17
CA GLU A 881 24.30 -33.72 -2.97
C GLU A 881 23.26 -34.00 -1.87
N ALA A 882 22.28 -33.13 -1.69
CA ALA A 882 21.22 -33.32 -0.70
C ALA A 882 20.34 -34.52 -1.07
N VAL A 883 19.97 -34.66 -2.35
CA VAL A 883 19.22 -35.84 -2.85
C VAL A 883 20.03 -37.12 -2.65
N LYS A 884 21.35 -37.10 -2.89
CA LYS A 884 22.23 -38.26 -2.67
C LYS A 884 22.38 -38.67 -1.20
N LYS A 885 22.15 -37.74 -0.26
CA LYS A 885 22.25 -37.98 1.19
C LYS A 885 20.92 -38.34 1.85
N SER A 886 19.80 -38.02 1.19
CA SER A 886 18.47 -38.48 1.58
C SER A 886 18.30 -39.95 1.21
#